data_AF-A0A8T2KRB8-F1
#
_entry.id   AF-A0A8T2KRB8-F1
#
_cell.length_a   1.000
_cell.length_b   1.000
_cell.length_c   1.000
_cell.angle_alpha   90.00
_cell.angle_beta   90.00
_cell.angle_gamma   90.00
#
_symmetry.space_group_name_H-M   'P 1'
#
loop_
_entity.id
_entity.type
_entity.pdbx_description
1 polymer ?
#
loop_
_entity_poly.entity_id
_entity_poly.type
_entity_poly.pdbx_seq_one_letter_code
_entity_poly.pdbx_strand_id
1 'polypeptide(L)'
;MMLRCCRKVGPGGGAYLFTCLQVLCPLVEQMEEVQAALRGEMSAAASALGGVWTRASVKYLDQDFEVLRSRCLRSGQLFCDPAFPAAPESLGFNELGPNSPETAGVQWIRPGELCQNPQFIVDGATRTDVCQGSLGDCWLMAAIASLTLDRDVLARVIYPEQSFTENYAGIFHFQLWQYGQWVDVVVDDRLPTINGELLFVHSEDGNEFWTALLEKAYAKVNSSYESLKGGSAIEGFEDFTGGISERYQLSNAPANLFKIMKQALRRGALLSTAIAGLADETEKETKEQLVKRHAYSITAAEEVQVGGRCVQLLRLRNPWGHKEWSGAWSDESREWSKVSPEVKDQLNYCADDGEFWMSYTDFKVEYSKVEICNLIPETPSNNSFGHWDLWQFEATFRSNRQFLIKLSRDGQRETQTCSILVGVMQKNIRKQKKLGRKLSNICFAIYRVRYDFTGRKSVRLSPTALSDMSPLIRSEQHSMREVCQRFQLPPGEYIIIPSTCEPNQEGSFLLRVFHEKVVRRNMAGVALTLAKKRAMAAGFGTNAKANKYLNQDFEVLRSQCLGSGQLFCDPMFPAAPESLGFKELGPGSYKTRGVQWKRPGELCSKPQFIVGGATRTDICQGALGDCWLLAAIASLTLNEDVMARVVPSGQDFGSSYAGIFHFQFWQFGEWVDVVIDDRLPVKDGKLLFVHSEEGNEFWSALIEKAYAKVNGCYEALSGGSTTEGFEDFTGGIAESYELRKAPPDLFQIIQKALESGALLGCSIDITSAADSEAITSQKLVKGHAYSLTGATEVHYRGGLEKLVRMRNPWGQVEWTGAWSDNSSEWKSVDPSERPNASAEDGEFWMSFQEFMRQYCRIEICTLTPDAITSGAVKPWSVSNYNGNWRRGSTAGGCRNNPQTFWMNPQFVIKLEEQDDDPNDNQTGCSMVVGLIQKNRRRLRKEGEDMHTIGYAIYEFKGQRDVHLDKNYFLTHAQKARSETFINLREVSTRFTLPPGEYLVVPSTFEPNKDGDFCLRVFSEKQTETQICDDPVDAVLDNDTVSDSEVEGSFRAMFVKLAGADMQISAVELKTILNKVIAKRTDIKTDGFSLDTCRIMVNLMDDDGTGKLGLGEFATLWKKVQKYMNIFKKNDLDNSGNISTPELRLALKESGFRVNDAIFQLLVARYAAPDLTVDFDDFVACLMRLEMMFRMFKKIDAHNTGFIEVDFTQVSNYFKFRCFTLKCNGRIFCFCGLLLLLLMDDFFFYFAVAVPNHDLTDILLNTVKTS
;
A
#
# COMPACT_ATOMS: atom_id res chain seq x y z
N MET A 1 48.04 -10.78 3.42
CA MET A 1 48.71 -11.27 4.65
C MET A 1 49.65 -12.46 4.38
N MET A 2 49.27 -13.46 3.57
CA MET A 2 50.17 -14.59 3.20
C MET A 2 51.44 -14.23 2.42
N LEU A 3 51.44 -13.15 1.63
CA LEU A 3 52.63 -12.70 0.88
C LEU A 3 53.79 -12.17 1.76
N ARG A 4 53.53 -11.82 3.03
CA ARG A 4 54.58 -11.34 3.96
C ARG A 4 55.34 -12.48 4.67
N CYS A 5 54.88 -13.73 4.60
CA CYS A 5 55.55 -14.87 5.25
C CYS A 5 56.64 -15.55 4.39
N CYS A 6 56.78 -15.23 3.10
CA CYS A 6 57.63 -15.99 2.17
C CYS A 6 59.15 -15.70 2.20
N ARG A 7 59.67 -14.89 3.14
CA ARG A 7 61.12 -14.58 3.20
C ARG A 7 61.97 -15.49 4.11
N LYS A 8 61.41 -16.57 4.67
CA LYS A 8 62.16 -17.47 5.58
C LYS A 8 61.81 -18.95 5.38
N VAL A 9 62.15 -19.56 4.24
CA VAL A 9 62.27 -21.02 4.17
C VAL A 9 63.39 -21.39 3.20
N GLY A 10 64.35 -22.21 3.66
CA GLY A 10 65.52 -22.67 2.91
C GLY A 10 65.22 -23.74 1.84
N PRO A 11 66.24 -24.23 1.13
CA PRO A 11 66.12 -24.95 -0.14
C PRO A 11 65.76 -26.43 0.03
N GLY A 12 64.59 -26.69 0.60
CA GLY A 12 63.98 -28.02 0.69
C GLY A 12 62.46 -28.04 0.52
N GLY A 13 61.80 -26.88 0.44
CA GLY A 13 60.33 -26.76 0.33
C GLY A 13 59.75 -26.71 -1.09
N GLY A 14 60.59 -26.82 -2.13
CA GLY A 14 60.18 -26.57 -3.52
C GLY A 14 59.21 -27.58 -4.12
N ALA A 15 59.14 -28.81 -3.59
CA ALA A 15 58.31 -29.87 -4.19
C ALA A 15 56.85 -29.85 -3.71
N TYR A 16 56.55 -29.30 -2.53
CA TYR A 16 55.16 -29.21 -2.03
C TYR A 16 54.44 -27.95 -2.51
N LEU A 17 55.17 -26.86 -2.79
CA LEU A 17 54.57 -25.61 -3.26
C LEU A 17 54.17 -25.67 -4.74
N PHE A 18 54.90 -26.42 -5.57
CA PHE A 18 54.59 -26.54 -7.01
C PHE A 18 53.31 -27.36 -7.24
N THR A 19 53.07 -28.37 -6.42
CA THR A 19 51.83 -29.17 -6.44
C THR A 19 50.64 -28.38 -5.91
N CYS A 20 50.82 -27.52 -4.90
CA CYS A 20 49.75 -26.61 -4.46
C CYS A 20 49.42 -25.53 -5.50
N LEU A 21 50.41 -24.98 -6.22
CA LEU A 21 50.18 -23.98 -7.27
C LEU A 21 49.51 -24.57 -8.53
N GLN A 22 49.81 -25.83 -8.90
CA GLN A 22 49.12 -26.53 -9.99
C GLN A 22 47.67 -26.91 -9.66
N VAL A 23 47.33 -27.06 -8.38
CA VAL A 23 45.95 -27.31 -7.94
C VAL A 23 45.18 -26.00 -7.69
N LEU A 24 45.85 -24.92 -7.30
CA LEU A 24 45.21 -23.63 -7.00
C LEU A 24 44.99 -22.74 -8.23
N CYS A 25 45.81 -22.81 -9.29
CA CYS A 25 45.58 -22.00 -10.50
C CYS A 25 44.24 -22.30 -11.21
N PRO A 26 43.85 -23.58 -11.42
CA PRO A 26 42.53 -23.90 -11.97
C PRO A 26 41.40 -23.50 -11.02
N LEU A 27 41.65 -23.49 -9.71
CA LEU A 27 40.67 -23.06 -8.70
C LEU A 27 40.48 -21.54 -8.68
N VAL A 28 41.50 -20.75 -9.01
CA VAL A 28 41.41 -19.28 -9.12
C VAL A 28 40.76 -18.88 -10.44
N GLU A 29 41.04 -19.56 -11.55
CA GLU A 29 40.29 -19.37 -12.81
C GLU A 29 38.83 -19.84 -12.69
N GLN A 30 38.58 -20.95 -11.99
CA GLN A 30 37.22 -21.37 -11.64
C GLN A 30 36.55 -20.42 -10.64
N MET A 31 37.29 -19.76 -9.74
CA MET A 31 36.72 -18.73 -8.86
C MET A 31 36.44 -17.41 -9.61
N GLU A 32 37.17 -17.08 -10.66
CA GLU A 32 36.85 -15.94 -11.54
C GLU A 32 35.66 -16.23 -12.46
N GLU A 33 35.54 -17.46 -13.00
CA GLU A 33 34.35 -17.91 -13.71
C GLU A 33 33.14 -18.06 -12.78
N VAL A 34 33.33 -18.51 -11.55
CA VAL A 34 32.28 -18.56 -10.52
C VAL A 34 31.96 -17.15 -9.97
N GLN A 35 32.90 -16.20 -9.94
CA GLN A 35 32.60 -14.79 -9.64
C GLN A 35 31.95 -14.05 -10.81
N ALA A 36 32.18 -14.47 -12.06
CA ALA A 36 31.47 -13.96 -13.23
C ALA A 36 30.05 -14.57 -13.33
N ALA A 37 29.91 -15.86 -13.02
CA ALA A 37 28.63 -16.55 -12.91
C ALA A 37 27.84 -16.06 -11.68
N LEU A 38 28.48 -15.83 -10.54
CA LEU A 38 27.85 -15.20 -9.35
C LEU A 38 27.56 -13.71 -9.59
N ARG A 39 28.29 -12.99 -10.45
CA ARG A 39 27.87 -11.63 -10.85
C ARG A 39 26.66 -11.66 -11.80
N GLY A 40 26.59 -12.65 -12.70
CA GLY A 40 25.42 -12.90 -13.54
C GLY A 40 24.19 -13.40 -12.77
N GLU A 41 24.39 -14.27 -11.78
CA GLU A 41 23.34 -14.84 -10.93
C GLU A 41 22.98 -13.93 -9.74
N MET A 42 23.89 -13.13 -9.19
CA MET A 42 23.54 -12.06 -8.23
C MET A 42 22.77 -10.93 -8.91
N SER A 43 23.02 -10.65 -10.20
CA SER A 43 22.18 -9.74 -10.99
C SER A 43 20.77 -10.30 -11.21
N ALA A 44 20.62 -11.63 -11.28
CA ALA A 44 19.32 -12.30 -11.42
C ALA A 44 18.61 -12.55 -10.07
N ALA A 45 19.36 -12.77 -8.99
CA ALA A 45 18.85 -12.97 -7.63
C ALA A 45 18.49 -11.64 -6.94
N ALA A 46 19.23 -10.55 -7.22
CA ALA A 46 18.83 -9.19 -6.82
C ALA A 46 17.55 -8.72 -7.53
N SER A 47 17.21 -9.30 -8.69
CA SER A 47 15.94 -9.07 -9.38
C SER A 47 14.74 -9.80 -8.75
N ALA A 48 14.96 -10.76 -7.85
CA ALA A 48 13.90 -11.56 -7.22
C ALA A 48 13.66 -11.21 -5.73
N LEU A 49 14.58 -10.46 -5.11
CA LEU A 49 14.51 -10.07 -3.70
C LEU A 49 14.78 -8.57 -3.56
N GLY A 50 13.70 -7.77 -3.60
CA GLY A 50 13.72 -6.32 -3.32
C GLY A 50 13.56 -5.45 -4.56
N GLY A 51 12.54 -4.58 -4.54
CA GLY A 51 12.24 -3.62 -5.61
C GLY A 51 13.27 -2.51 -5.74
N VAL A 52 14.45 -2.83 -6.26
CA VAL A 52 15.34 -1.87 -6.91
C VAL A 52 15.12 -2.00 -8.41
N TRP A 53 14.49 -0.98 -9.00
CA TRP A 53 14.21 -0.93 -10.44
C TRP A 53 15.53 -0.93 -11.23
N THR A 54 15.82 -1.98 -11.99
CA THR A 54 16.91 -1.94 -12.96
C THR A 54 16.45 -1.14 -14.19
N ARG A 55 16.87 0.14 -14.27
CA ARG A 55 16.71 1.01 -15.46
C ARG A 55 17.63 0.55 -16.61
N ALA A 56 17.54 -0.71 -17.03
CA ALA A 56 18.32 -1.21 -18.15
C ALA A 56 17.77 -0.62 -19.48
N SER A 57 18.49 0.33 -20.07
CA SER A 57 18.23 0.84 -21.43
C SER A 57 19.39 0.58 -22.38
N VAL A 58 19.08 0.47 -23.66
CA VAL A 58 20.06 0.39 -24.73
C VAL A 58 20.50 1.81 -25.12
N LYS A 59 21.80 2.02 -25.32
CA LYS A 59 22.36 3.31 -25.74
C LYS A 59 21.96 3.61 -27.18
N TYR A 60 21.32 4.74 -27.42
CA TYR A 60 21.00 5.15 -28.78
C TYR A 60 22.26 5.53 -29.55
N LEU A 61 22.46 4.93 -30.72
CA LEU A 61 23.66 5.15 -31.56
C LEU A 61 24.98 4.97 -30.79
N ASP A 62 25.00 4.04 -29.83
CA ASP A 62 26.14 3.74 -28.96
C ASP A 62 26.66 4.94 -28.13
N GLN A 63 25.86 6.00 -27.98
CA GLN A 63 26.20 7.17 -27.16
C GLN A 63 25.91 6.88 -25.68
N ASP A 64 26.94 7.02 -24.84
CA ASP A 64 26.85 6.85 -23.39
C ASP A 64 26.89 8.22 -22.70
N PHE A 65 25.79 8.60 -22.05
CA PHE A 65 25.65 9.89 -21.38
C PHE A 65 26.79 10.16 -20.38
N GLU A 66 27.09 9.20 -19.49
CA GLU A 66 28.07 9.42 -18.43
C GLU A 66 29.49 9.50 -18.96
N VAL A 67 29.84 8.67 -19.96
CA VAL A 67 31.15 8.72 -20.60
C VAL A 67 31.35 10.03 -21.37
N LEU A 68 30.32 10.48 -22.09
CA LEU A 68 30.36 11.73 -22.85
C LEU A 68 30.39 12.95 -21.93
N ARG A 69 29.54 13.01 -20.89
CA ARG A 69 29.52 14.06 -19.88
C ARG A 69 30.86 14.17 -19.17
N SER A 70 31.40 13.06 -18.69
CA SER A 70 32.70 13.02 -18.02
C SER A 70 33.85 13.48 -18.92
N ARG A 71 33.79 13.18 -20.23
CA ARG A 71 34.78 13.67 -21.20
C ARG A 71 34.68 15.18 -21.39
N CYS A 72 33.47 15.71 -21.53
CA CYS A 72 33.21 17.14 -21.68
C CYS A 72 33.71 17.91 -20.46
N LEU A 73 33.32 17.48 -19.26
CA LEU A 73 33.75 18.08 -17.98
C LEU A 73 35.29 18.10 -17.83
N ARG A 74 35.99 17.00 -18.19
CA ARG A 74 37.46 16.97 -18.16
C ARG A 74 38.11 17.89 -19.18
N SER A 75 37.49 18.06 -20.35
CA SER A 75 38.03 18.88 -21.45
C SER A 75 37.69 20.37 -21.32
N GLY A 76 36.71 20.73 -20.48
CA GLY A 76 36.16 22.09 -20.39
C GLY A 76 35.35 22.52 -21.62
N GLN A 77 35.06 21.62 -22.56
CA GLN A 77 34.28 21.89 -23.76
C GLN A 77 32.84 21.39 -23.59
N LEU A 78 31.86 22.21 -24.00
CA LEU A 78 30.46 21.81 -24.01
C LEU A 78 30.19 20.80 -25.12
N PHE A 79 29.32 19.84 -24.83
CA PHE A 79 28.91 18.81 -25.77
C PHE A 79 28.20 19.44 -26.97
N CYS A 80 28.53 18.93 -28.16
CA CYS A 80 27.81 19.17 -29.40
C CYS A 80 27.53 17.79 -29.99
N ASP A 81 26.27 17.51 -30.29
CA ASP A 81 25.83 16.18 -30.70
C ASP A 81 26.18 15.94 -32.18
N PRO A 82 27.13 15.04 -32.49
CA PRO A 82 27.49 14.76 -33.88
C PRO A 82 26.39 14.02 -34.64
N ALA A 83 25.48 13.34 -33.93
CA ALA A 83 24.41 12.56 -34.53
C ALA A 83 23.15 13.37 -34.82
N PHE A 84 23.02 14.57 -34.24
CA PHE A 84 21.92 15.49 -34.46
C PHE A 84 22.43 16.95 -34.34
N PRO A 85 23.24 17.41 -35.32
CA PRO A 85 23.95 18.67 -35.22
C PRO A 85 23.01 19.88 -35.28
N ALA A 86 23.43 21.00 -34.71
CA ALA A 86 22.78 22.30 -34.84
C ALA A 86 22.91 22.86 -36.26
N ALA A 87 22.19 22.25 -37.21
CA ALA A 87 22.28 22.52 -38.64
C ALA A 87 20.89 22.39 -39.29
N PRO A 88 20.66 23.00 -40.46
CA PRO A 88 19.36 22.95 -41.15
C PRO A 88 18.84 21.53 -41.41
N GLU A 89 19.74 20.55 -41.59
CA GLU A 89 19.37 19.14 -41.81
C GLU A 89 18.63 18.51 -40.63
N SER A 90 18.85 19.02 -39.41
CA SER A 90 18.14 18.60 -38.20
C SER A 90 16.74 19.21 -38.11
N LEU A 91 16.51 20.37 -38.75
CA LEU A 91 15.18 20.98 -38.87
C LEU A 91 14.32 20.18 -39.85
N GLY A 92 14.85 19.89 -41.04
CA GLY A 92 14.11 19.19 -42.09
C GLY A 92 14.82 19.19 -43.43
N PHE A 93 14.17 18.64 -44.44
CA PHE A 93 14.67 18.55 -45.81
C PHE A 93 13.75 19.22 -46.83
N ASN A 94 12.45 19.37 -46.54
CA ASN A 94 11.50 20.03 -47.44
C ASN A 94 11.01 21.36 -46.87
N GLU A 95 9.91 21.35 -46.11
CA GLU A 95 9.21 22.54 -45.61
C GLU A 95 10.02 23.28 -44.54
N LEU A 96 10.88 22.60 -43.78
CA LEU A 96 11.80 23.21 -42.81
C LEU A 96 13.27 23.10 -43.25
N GLY A 97 13.52 22.79 -44.52
CA GLY A 97 14.87 22.60 -45.05
C GLY A 97 15.71 23.89 -45.18
N PRO A 98 16.97 23.79 -45.64
CA PRO A 98 17.92 24.91 -45.73
C PRO A 98 17.46 26.10 -46.58
N ASN A 99 16.49 25.89 -47.48
CA ASN A 99 15.97 26.91 -48.40
C ASN A 99 14.53 27.32 -48.10
N SER A 100 13.97 26.94 -46.94
CA SER A 100 12.60 27.28 -46.59
C SER A 100 12.50 28.73 -46.09
N PRO A 101 11.47 29.49 -46.51
CA PRO A 101 11.16 30.78 -45.90
C PRO A 101 10.76 30.66 -44.42
N GLU A 102 10.25 29.50 -43.98
CA GLU A 102 9.81 29.26 -42.59
C GLU A 102 10.99 29.11 -41.62
N THR A 103 12.17 28.74 -42.12
CA THR A 103 13.41 28.60 -41.32
C THR A 103 14.46 29.67 -41.65
N ALA A 104 14.07 30.69 -42.41
CA ALA A 104 14.93 31.81 -42.74
C ALA A 104 15.24 32.64 -41.47
N GLY A 105 16.52 32.69 -41.09
CA GLY A 105 16.97 33.42 -39.90
C GLY A 105 17.03 32.59 -38.61
N VAL A 106 16.85 31.26 -38.68
CA VAL A 106 17.00 30.38 -37.52
C VAL A 106 18.43 30.41 -36.98
N GLN A 107 18.56 30.58 -35.68
CA GLN A 107 19.81 30.49 -34.92
C GLN A 107 19.73 29.33 -33.92
N TRP A 108 20.87 28.68 -33.66
CA TRP A 108 20.93 27.59 -32.69
C TRP A 108 21.62 28.08 -31.42
N ILE A 109 20.81 28.46 -30.43
CA ILE A 109 21.24 29.18 -29.23
C ILE A 109 21.14 28.25 -28.01
N ARG A 110 22.04 28.39 -27.03
CA ARG A 110 21.95 27.65 -25.75
C ARG A 110 21.06 28.39 -24.75
N PRO A 111 20.37 27.69 -23.83
CA PRO A 111 19.55 28.31 -22.79
C PRO A 111 20.24 29.43 -22.00
N GLY A 112 21.53 29.27 -21.64
CA GLY A 112 22.29 30.31 -20.93
C GLY A 112 22.60 31.58 -21.75
N GLU A 113 22.34 31.56 -23.06
CA GLU A 113 22.41 32.74 -23.94
C GLU A 113 21.01 33.36 -24.16
N LEU A 114 19.92 32.65 -23.82
CA LEU A 114 18.53 33.09 -23.96
C LEU A 114 18.01 33.76 -22.69
N CYS A 115 18.35 33.25 -21.52
CA CYS A 115 17.89 33.78 -20.23
C CYS A 115 18.99 33.76 -19.17
N GLN A 116 18.79 34.52 -18.09
CA GLN A 116 19.80 34.69 -17.02
C GLN A 116 19.93 33.47 -16.11
N ASN A 117 18.88 32.67 -15.96
CA ASN A 117 18.84 31.55 -15.03
C ASN A 117 18.16 30.32 -15.67
N PRO A 118 18.78 29.69 -16.69
CA PRO A 118 18.19 28.52 -17.32
C PRO A 118 18.10 27.36 -16.31
N GLN A 119 16.93 26.73 -16.26
CA GLN A 119 16.63 25.57 -15.44
C GLN A 119 16.08 24.45 -16.30
N PHE A 120 16.32 23.22 -15.85
CA PHE A 120 15.79 22.06 -16.54
C PHE A 120 14.29 21.97 -16.29
N ILE A 121 13.88 22.02 -15.02
CA ILE A 121 12.49 22.01 -14.56
C ILE A 121 12.33 23.10 -13.49
N VAL A 122 11.24 23.88 -13.54
CA VAL A 122 10.87 24.90 -12.55
C VAL A 122 9.63 24.44 -11.80
N ASP A 123 9.66 24.44 -10.45
CA ASP A 123 8.53 24.04 -9.58
C ASP A 123 7.89 22.65 -9.88
N GLY A 124 8.66 21.77 -10.51
CA GLY A 124 8.27 20.41 -10.88
C GLY A 124 7.61 20.36 -12.26
N ALA A 125 7.87 19.30 -13.03
CA ALA A 125 7.39 19.22 -14.40
C ALA A 125 5.86 19.04 -14.42
N THR A 126 5.16 20.05 -14.92
CA THR A 126 3.70 20.09 -14.97
C THR A 126 3.20 20.16 -16.40
N ARG A 127 1.88 19.96 -16.56
CA ARG A 127 1.22 20.02 -17.87
C ARG A 127 1.09 21.45 -18.42
N THR A 128 1.38 22.48 -17.62
CA THR A 128 1.37 23.89 -18.06
C THR A 128 2.67 24.30 -18.73
N ASP A 129 3.75 23.53 -18.52
CA ASP A 129 5.08 23.77 -19.12
C ASP A 129 5.12 23.46 -20.63
N VAL A 130 4.04 22.91 -21.19
CA VAL A 130 3.97 22.41 -22.57
C VAL A 130 3.16 23.39 -23.43
N CYS A 131 3.83 24.36 -24.03
CA CYS A 131 3.24 25.28 -25.01
C CYS A 131 3.69 24.89 -26.42
N GLN A 132 2.73 24.65 -27.32
CA GLN A 132 3.02 24.30 -28.71
C GLN A 132 3.63 25.49 -29.46
N GLY A 133 4.75 25.25 -30.16
CA GLY A 133 5.35 26.22 -31.07
C GLY A 133 4.79 26.18 -32.49
N SER A 134 5.60 26.59 -33.46
CA SER A 134 5.18 26.70 -34.88
C SER A 134 5.00 25.37 -35.62
N LEU A 135 5.35 24.24 -35.00
CA LEU A 135 5.29 22.91 -35.60
C LEU A 135 3.90 22.28 -35.44
N GLY A 136 3.45 21.58 -36.49
CA GLY A 136 2.18 20.84 -36.51
C GLY A 136 2.26 19.48 -35.81
N ASP A 137 2.78 19.46 -34.59
CA ASP A 137 3.01 18.26 -33.76
C ASP A 137 2.23 18.30 -32.44
N CYS A 138 1.10 19.00 -32.40
CA CYS A 138 0.16 19.06 -31.27
C CYS A 138 -0.17 17.68 -30.64
N TRP A 139 -0.13 16.61 -31.44
CA TRP A 139 -0.29 15.23 -30.98
C TRP A 139 0.80 14.79 -30.00
N LEU A 140 2.05 15.22 -30.20
CA LEU A 140 3.19 14.96 -29.32
C LEU A 140 3.08 15.80 -28.05
N MET A 141 2.66 17.06 -28.15
CA MET A 141 2.45 17.95 -27.01
C MET A 141 1.34 17.43 -26.08
N ALA A 142 0.22 16.98 -26.65
CA ALA A 142 -0.82 16.29 -25.89
C ALA A 142 -0.27 15.02 -25.20
N ALA A 143 0.66 14.32 -25.84
CA ALA A 143 1.30 13.16 -25.24
C ALA A 143 2.21 13.55 -24.05
N ILE A 144 3.10 14.53 -24.22
CA ILE A 144 4.01 15.05 -23.19
C ILE A 144 3.21 15.60 -22.00
N ALA A 145 2.19 16.42 -22.25
CA ALA A 145 1.33 16.97 -21.20
C ALA A 145 0.52 15.91 -20.44
N SER A 146 0.26 14.75 -21.05
CA SER A 146 -0.39 13.65 -20.33
C SER A 146 0.59 12.84 -19.49
N LEU A 147 1.90 12.83 -19.82
CA LEU A 147 2.90 12.16 -18.99
C LEU A 147 3.01 12.80 -17.61
N THR A 148 2.87 14.12 -17.53
CA THR A 148 2.94 14.86 -16.26
C THR A 148 1.76 14.55 -15.33
N LEU A 149 0.73 13.83 -15.81
CA LEU A 149 -0.37 13.34 -14.97
C LEU A 149 0.06 12.18 -14.06
N ASP A 150 1.13 11.45 -14.42
CA ASP A 150 1.69 10.39 -13.59
C ASP A 150 3.21 10.60 -13.43
N ARG A 151 3.61 11.05 -12.24
CA ARG A 151 5.01 11.37 -11.91
C ARG A 151 5.95 10.17 -12.09
N ASP A 152 5.46 8.95 -11.89
CA ASP A 152 6.27 7.75 -12.03
C ASP A 152 6.57 7.44 -13.50
N VAL A 153 5.55 7.59 -14.36
CA VAL A 153 5.67 7.47 -15.81
C VAL A 153 6.58 8.58 -16.35
N LEU A 154 6.43 9.81 -15.85
CA LEU A 154 7.27 10.94 -16.23
C LEU A 154 8.74 10.71 -15.85
N ALA A 155 9.01 10.26 -14.61
CA ALA A 155 10.35 9.93 -14.12
C ALA A 155 11.00 8.73 -14.82
N ARG A 156 10.23 7.99 -15.64
CA ARG A 156 10.77 6.98 -16.55
C ARG A 156 11.39 7.63 -17.78
N VAL A 157 10.74 8.65 -18.35
CA VAL A 157 11.15 9.32 -19.59
C VAL A 157 12.21 10.40 -19.33
N ILE A 158 12.04 11.16 -18.25
CA ILE A 158 12.85 12.32 -17.90
C ILE A 158 13.61 12.04 -16.61
N TYR A 159 14.91 12.28 -16.62
CA TYR A 159 15.78 12.23 -15.45
C TYR A 159 15.76 13.60 -14.75
N PRO A 160 15.06 13.77 -13.60
CA PRO A 160 14.91 15.07 -12.94
C PRO A 160 16.21 15.62 -12.36
N GLU A 161 17.25 14.80 -12.22
CA GLU A 161 18.58 15.17 -11.74
C GLU A 161 19.43 15.97 -12.75
N GLN A 162 18.94 16.16 -13.97
CA GLN A 162 19.63 16.95 -15.00
C GLN A 162 19.60 18.44 -14.66
N SER A 163 20.72 19.12 -14.84
CA SER A 163 20.89 20.51 -14.40
C SER A 163 21.69 21.34 -15.38
N PHE A 164 21.34 22.63 -15.46
CA PHE A 164 22.11 23.66 -16.16
C PHE A 164 23.17 24.33 -15.26
N THR A 165 23.17 24.06 -13.95
CA THR A 165 24.08 24.67 -12.99
C THR A 165 25.11 23.67 -12.45
N GLU A 166 24.66 22.48 -12.04
CA GLU A 166 25.51 21.45 -11.45
C GLU A 166 26.07 20.50 -12.51
N ASN A 167 27.40 20.35 -12.56
CA ASN A 167 28.09 19.47 -13.52
C ASN A 167 27.65 19.69 -14.98
N TYR A 168 27.32 20.93 -15.32
CA TYR A 168 26.84 21.31 -16.64
C TYR A 168 27.92 21.10 -17.71
N ALA A 169 27.58 20.30 -18.72
CA ALA A 169 28.44 20.02 -19.86
C ALA A 169 27.72 20.21 -21.21
N GLY A 170 26.55 20.88 -21.21
CA GLY A 170 25.72 21.10 -22.41
C GLY A 170 25.16 19.81 -23.01
N ILE A 171 24.94 18.78 -22.18
CA ILE A 171 24.53 17.42 -22.55
C ILE A 171 23.35 16.99 -21.68
N PHE A 172 22.33 16.43 -22.30
CA PHE A 172 21.10 15.94 -21.67
C PHE A 172 20.72 14.59 -22.26
N HIS A 173 19.90 13.80 -21.56
CA HIS A 173 19.42 12.52 -22.05
C HIS A 173 18.00 12.20 -21.58
N PHE A 174 17.31 11.38 -22.37
CA PHE A 174 15.92 10.99 -22.17
C PHE A 174 15.72 9.52 -22.49
N GLN A 175 14.86 8.83 -21.73
CA GLN A 175 14.54 7.44 -21.98
C GLN A 175 13.28 7.35 -22.86
N LEU A 176 13.42 6.79 -24.05
CA LEU A 176 12.31 6.57 -24.99
C LEU A 176 12.15 5.08 -25.27
N TRP A 177 10.92 4.60 -25.26
CA TRP A 177 10.61 3.23 -25.66
C TRP A 177 10.63 3.14 -27.19
N GLN A 178 11.39 2.20 -27.74
CA GLN A 178 11.50 1.99 -29.18
C GLN A 178 11.41 0.51 -29.51
N TYR A 179 10.27 0.11 -30.08
CA TYR A 179 10.04 -1.20 -30.68
C TYR A 179 10.36 -2.41 -29.78
N GLY A 180 10.00 -2.33 -28.50
CA GLY A 180 10.12 -3.44 -27.55
C GLY A 180 11.22 -3.29 -26.49
N GLN A 181 11.97 -2.19 -26.52
CA GLN A 181 13.07 -1.93 -25.59
C GLN A 181 13.16 -0.44 -25.24
N TRP A 182 13.62 -0.14 -24.03
CA TRP A 182 13.93 1.21 -23.59
C TRP A 182 15.28 1.65 -24.14
N VAL A 183 15.33 2.85 -24.69
CA VAL A 183 16.50 3.43 -25.36
C VAL A 183 16.85 4.75 -24.69
N ASP A 184 18.11 4.92 -24.31
CA ASP A 184 18.63 6.17 -23.75
C ASP A 184 19.14 7.07 -24.88
N VAL A 185 18.56 8.26 -25.02
CA VAL A 185 18.81 9.19 -26.13
C VAL A 185 19.48 10.43 -25.59
N VAL A 186 20.76 10.60 -25.94
CA VAL A 186 21.58 11.76 -25.58
C VAL A 186 21.39 12.89 -26.60
N VAL A 187 21.28 14.14 -26.15
CA VAL A 187 21.24 15.36 -26.99
C VAL A 187 22.11 16.47 -26.41
N ASP A 188 22.53 17.42 -27.23
CA ASP A 188 23.04 18.71 -26.74
C ASP A 188 21.89 19.72 -26.52
N ASP A 189 22.18 20.84 -25.87
CA ASP A 189 21.21 21.88 -25.54
C ASP A 189 21.17 23.08 -26.51
N ARG A 190 21.74 22.95 -27.72
CA ARG A 190 21.53 23.97 -28.76
C ARG A 190 20.09 23.86 -29.28
N LEU A 191 19.26 24.87 -29.08
CA LEU A 191 17.86 24.87 -29.51
C LEU A 191 17.63 25.87 -30.65
N PRO A 192 16.73 25.56 -31.61
CA PRO A 192 16.45 26.43 -32.75
C PRO A 192 15.56 27.61 -32.33
N THR A 193 15.99 28.83 -32.66
CA THR A 193 15.32 30.08 -32.31
C THR A 193 15.22 31.04 -33.48
N ILE A 194 14.23 31.93 -33.45
CA ILE A 194 14.11 33.10 -34.34
C ILE A 194 13.89 34.31 -33.44
N ASN A 195 14.67 35.38 -33.65
CA ASN A 195 14.60 36.61 -32.85
C ASN A 195 14.75 36.43 -31.32
N GLY A 196 15.42 35.36 -30.88
CA GLY A 196 15.61 35.06 -29.46
C GLY A 196 14.47 34.26 -28.82
N GLU A 197 13.46 33.82 -29.58
CA GLU A 197 12.37 32.96 -29.12
C GLU A 197 12.52 31.54 -29.68
N LEU A 198 12.15 30.53 -28.87
CA LEU A 198 12.15 29.13 -29.29
C LEU A 198 11.15 28.91 -30.44
N LEU A 199 11.59 28.22 -31.50
CA LEU A 199 10.77 28.02 -32.70
C LEU A 199 9.67 26.95 -32.50
N PHE A 200 9.93 25.98 -31.64
CA PHE A 200 9.10 24.80 -31.39
C PHE A 200 8.57 24.81 -29.95
N VAL A 201 8.39 23.67 -29.29
CA VAL A 201 7.82 23.66 -27.92
C VAL A 201 8.61 24.52 -26.96
N HIS A 202 7.91 25.21 -26.07
CA HIS A 202 8.48 26.00 -24.98
C HIS A 202 7.59 25.94 -23.74
N SER A 203 8.09 26.44 -22.61
CA SER A 203 7.29 26.68 -21.40
C SER A 203 6.78 28.12 -21.37
N GLU A 204 5.74 28.39 -20.57
CA GLU A 204 5.34 29.76 -20.24
C GLU A 204 6.41 30.46 -19.40
N ASP A 205 7.15 29.70 -18.58
CA ASP A 205 8.34 30.21 -17.90
C ASP A 205 9.53 30.22 -18.85
N GLY A 206 10.02 31.43 -19.19
CA GLY A 206 11.18 31.62 -20.05
C GLY A 206 12.51 31.07 -19.50
N ASN A 207 12.52 30.55 -18.27
CA ASN A 207 13.68 29.89 -17.67
C ASN A 207 13.65 28.36 -17.76
N GLU A 208 12.57 27.75 -18.26
CA GLU A 208 12.39 26.28 -18.25
C GLU A 208 12.56 25.64 -19.64
N PHE A 209 13.32 24.53 -19.72
CA PHE A 209 13.74 23.96 -21.02
C PHE A 209 13.56 22.44 -21.19
N TRP A 210 13.01 21.71 -20.21
CA TRP A 210 12.87 20.24 -20.34
C TRP A 210 11.99 19.82 -21.51
N THR A 211 10.92 20.56 -21.82
CA THR A 211 10.00 20.27 -22.94
C THR A 211 10.70 20.38 -24.28
N ALA A 212 11.44 21.47 -24.51
CA ALA A 212 12.20 21.71 -25.72
C ALA A 212 13.31 20.67 -25.94
N LEU A 213 13.98 20.25 -24.87
CA LEU A 213 15.02 19.22 -24.92
C LEU A 213 14.43 17.82 -25.17
N LEU A 214 13.27 17.50 -24.60
CA LEU A 214 12.57 16.24 -24.84
C LEU A 214 12.07 16.15 -26.30
N GLU A 215 11.47 17.21 -26.82
CA GLU A 215 11.05 17.29 -28.23
C GLU A 215 12.25 17.10 -29.16
N LYS A 216 13.40 17.72 -28.85
CA LYS A 216 14.65 17.52 -29.60
C LYS A 216 15.12 16.07 -29.59
N ALA A 217 15.11 15.40 -28.43
CA ALA A 217 15.48 14.00 -28.34
C ALA A 217 14.54 13.11 -29.17
N TYR A 218 13.25 13.42 -29.15
CA TYR A 218 12.24 12.73 -29.95
C TYR A 218 12.40 13.00 -31.47
N ALA A 219 12.73 14.24 -31.86
CA ALA A 219 13.07 14.62 -33.22
C ALA A 219 14.30 13.86 -33.74
N LYS A 220 15.34 13.71 -32.90
CA LYS A 220 16.54 12.92 -33.20
C LYS A 220 16.21 11.46 -33.51
N VAL A 221 15.40 10.81 -32.67
CA VAL A 221 14.96 9.42 -32.91
C VAL A 221 14.21 9.28 -34.25
N ASN A 222 13.41 10.29 -34.59
CA ASN A 222 12.63 10.39 -35.81
C ASN A 222 13.35 11.05 -37.00
N SER A 223 14.63 11.39 -36.85
CA SER A 223 15.58 11.96 -37.82
C SER A 223 15.57 13.48 -38.06
N SER A 224 14.52 14.23 -37.71
CA SER A 224 14.45 15.70 -37.87
C SER A 224 13.16 16.26 -37.23
N TYR A 225 13.12 17.55 -36.90
CA TYR A 225 11.91 18.22 -36.40
C TYR A 225 10.73 18.12 -37.38
N GLU A 226 10.95 18.36 -38.67
CA GLU A 226 9.94 18.23 -39.73
C GLU A 226 9.26 16.85 -39.73
N SER A 227 9.98 15.80 -39.31
CA SER A 227 9.43 14.44 -39.24
C SER A 227 8.42 14.24 -38.12
N LEU A 228 8.24 15.21 -37.21
CA LEU A 228 7.20 15.19 -36.17
C LEU A 228 5.87 15.79 -36.66
N LYS A 229 5.87 16.52 -37.79
CA LYS A 229 4.66 17.10 -38.38
C LYS A 229 3.66 16.02 -38.77
N GLY A 230 2.46 16.10 -38.18
CA GLY A 230 1.39 15.12 -38.38
C GLY A 230 1.63 13.79 -37.67
N GLY A 231 0.69 13.42 -36.78
CA GLY A 231 0.74 12.20 -35.99
C GLY A 231 -0.52 12.01 -35.14
N SER A 232 -0.46 11.07 -34.20
CA SER A 232 -1.56 10.76 -33.27
C SER A 232 -0.98 10.65 -31.86
N ALA A 233 -1.71 11.13 -30.84
CA ALA A 233 -1.20 11.16 -29.47
C ALA A 233 -0.81 9.76 -28.94
N ILE A 234 -1.49 8.70 -29.41
CA ILE A 234 -1.09 7.31 -29.13
C ILE A 234 0.35 7.00 -29.49
N GLU A 235 0.90 7.60 -30.55
CA GLU A 235 2.29 7.34 -30.94
C GLU A 235 3.26 7.84 -29.87
N GLY A 236 2.98 9.01 -29.28
CA GLY A 236 3.74 9.54 -28.16
C GLY A 236 3.50 8.71 -26.91
N PHE A 237 2.25 8.38 -26.58
CA PHE A 237 1.94 7.53 -25.42
C PHE A 237 2.69 6.20 -25.45
N GLU A 238 2.73 5.51 -26.59
CA GLU A 238 3.44 4.24 -26.72
C GLU A 238 4.95 4.41 -26.63
N ASP A 239 5.52 5.43 -27.26
CA ASP A 239 6.96 5.70 -27.21
C ASP A 239 7.43 6.20 -25.83
N PHE A 240 6.54 6.77 -25.03
CA PHE A 240 6.85 7.25 -23.68
C PHE A 240 6.55 6.23 -22.58
N THR A 241 5.68 5.25 -22.83
CA THR A 241 5.23 4.29 -21.80
C THR A 241 5.53 2.84 -22.14
N GLY A 242 5.82 2.51 -23.40
CA GLY A 242 5.83 1.14 -23.92
C GLY A 242 4.46 0.47 -24.00
N GLY A 243 3.39 1.18 -23.63
CA GLY A 243 2.01 0.72 -23.59
C GLY A 243 1.42 0.31 -24.95
N ILE A 244 0.22 -0.24 -24.92
CA ILE A 244 -0.55 -0.65 -26.11
C ILE A 244 -1.81 0.20 -26.26
N SER A 245 -2.02 0.76 -27.44
CA SER A 245 -3.14 1.68 -27.68
C SER A 245 -4.34 1.07 -28.39
N GLU A 246 -5.54 1.41 -27.92
CA GLU A 246 -6.83 1.12 -28.55
C GLU A 246 -7.45 2.40 -29.11
N ARG A 247 -8.18 2.29 -30.23
CA ARG A 247 -8.91 3.41 -30.84
C ARG A 247 -10.38 3.05 -31.05
N TYR A 248 -11.27 3.92 -30.57
CA TYR A 248 -12.72 3.83 -30.76
C TYR A 248 -13.23 5.03 -31.56
N GLN A 249 -13.91 4.77 -32.68
CA GLN A 249 -14.67 5.81 -33.37
C GLN A 249 -15.99 6.03 -32.64
N LEU A 250 -16.31 7.26 -32.25
CA LEU A 250 -17.48 7.55 -31.42
C LEU A 250 -18.81 7.28 -32.13
N SER A 251 -18.83 7.34 -33.46
CA SER A 251 -20.01 6.97 -34.27
C SER A 251 -20.41 5.50 -34.12
N ASN A 252 -19.44 4.61 -33.88
CA ASN A 252 -19.63 3.17 -33.76
C ASN A 252 -19.17 2.63 -32.38
N ALA A 253 -19.11 3.51 -31.38
CA ALA A 253 -18.62 3.16 -30.06
C ALA A 253 -19.57 2.18 -29.33
N PRO A 254 -19.02 1.23 -28.54
CA PRO A 254 -19.84 0.32 -27.77
C PRO A 254 -20.60 1.07 -26.65
N ALA A 255 -21.78 0.58 -26.26
CA ALA A 255 -22.64 1.24 -25.28
C ALA A 255 -21.96 1.43 -23.90
N ASN A 256 -21.00 0.58 -23.57
CA ASN A 256 -20.23 0.63 -22.32
C ASN A 256 -18.90 1.40 -22.44
N LEU A 257 -18.66 2.18 -23.51
CA LEU A 257 -17.40 2.91 -23.71
C LEU A 257 -17.04 3.82 -22.52
N PHE A 258 -17.99 4.53 -21.92
CA PHE A 258 -17.74 5.35 -20.73
C PHE A 258 -17.15 4.52 -19.57
N LYS A 259 -17.70 3.32 -19.34
CA LYS A 259 -17.21 2.40 -18.30
C LYS A 259 -15.80 1.89 -18.63
N ILE A 260 -15.51 1.65 -19.91
CA ILE A 260 -14.16 1.28 -20.38
C ILE A 260 -13.18 2.42 -20.10
N MET A 261 -13.52 3.66 -20.45
CA MET A 261 -12.69 4.84 -20.23
C MET A 261 -12.42 5.08 -18.73
N LYS A 262 -13.46 5.04 -17.90
CA LYS A 262 -13.36 5.18 -16.44
C LYS A 262 -12.48 4.08 -15.83
N GLN A 263 -12.61 2.84 -16.29
CA GLN A 263 -11.76 1.74 -15.82
C GLN A 263 -10.32 1.89 -16.30
N ALA A 264 -10.09 2.37 -17.52
CA ALA A 264 -8.75 2.61 -18.05
C ALA A 264 -8.04 3.72 -17.26
N LEU A 265 -8.69 4.86 -17.01
CA LEU A 265 -8.15 5.95 -16.18
C LEU A 265 -7.80 5.48 -14.77
N ARG A 266 -8.66 4.66 -14.14
CA ARG A 266 -8.37 4.05 -12.83
C ARG A 266 -7.16 3.10 -12.82
N ARG A 267 -6.74 2.60 -13.98
CA ARG A 267 -5.53 1.77 -14.14
C ARG A 267 -4.29 2.59 -14.52
N GLY A 268 -4.41 3.92 -14.52
CA GLY A 268 -3.34 4.81 -14.98
C GLY A 268 -3.15 4.85 -16.50
N ALA A 269 -4.12 4.36 -17.29
CA ALA A 269 -4.03 4.49 -18.75
C ALA A 269 -4.08 5.96 -19.19
N LEU A 270 -3.33 6.31 -20.24
CA LEU A 270 -3.35 7.65 -20.84
C LEU A 270 -4.41 7.71 -21.93
N LEU A 271 -5.31 8.71 -21.88
CA LEU A 271 -6.42 8.84 -22.82
C LEU A 271 -6.33 10.15 -23.60
N SER A 272 -6.69 10.09 -24.88
CA SER A 272 -6.83 11.28 -25.74
C SER A 272 -8.03 11.18 -26.67
N THR A 273 -8.40 12.30 -27.27
CA THR A 273 -9.54 12.46 -28.19
C THR A 273 -9.24 13.55 -29.21
N ALA A 274 -9.97 13.56 -30.32
CA ALA A 274 -9.83 14.59 -31.34
C ALA A 274 -11.13 14.83 -32.10
N ILE A 275 -11.26 16.04 -32.65
CA ILE A 275 -12.37 16.46 -33.51
C ILE A 275 -11.94 16.35 -34.98
N ALA A 276 -12.69 15.60 -35.78
CA ALA A 276 -12.41 15.45 -37.21
C ALA A 276 -12.66 16.75 -37.99
N GLY A 277 -11.79 17.06 -38.94
CA GLY A 277 -11.95 18.15 -39.93
C GLY A 277 -11.82 17.63 -41.36
N LEU A 278 -12.23 18.42 -42.36
CA LEU A 278 -12.01 18.10 -43.77
C LEU A 278 -10.51 18.21 -44.10
N ALA A 279 -10.02 17.42 -45.08
CA ALA A 279 -8.59 17.30 -45.39
C ALA A 279 -7.91 18.65 -45.72
N ASP A 280 -8.66 19.59 -46.28
CA ASP A 280 -8.20 20.91 -46.73
C ASP A 280 -8.52 22.05 -45.73
N GLU A 281 -9.14 21.76 -44.58
CA GLU A 281 -9.40 22.76 -43.53
C GLU A 281 -8.19 22.92 -42.60
N THR A 282 -7.75 24.15 -42.34
CA THR A 282 -6.83 24.50 -41.25
C THR A 282 -7.52 24.39 -39.88
N GLU A 283 -6.76 24.37 -38.78
CA GLU A 283 -7.31 24.43 -37.42
C GLU A 283 -8.33 25.57 -37.32
N LYS A 284 -9.59 25.22 -37.04
CA LYS A 284 -10.71 26.16 -37.02
C LYS A 284 -11.54 25.93 -35.78
N GLU A 285 -11.85 27.03 -35.12
CA GLU A 285 -12.64 27.06 -33.89
C GLU A 285 -14.13 26.78 -34.18
N THR A 286 -14.77 26.00 -33.31
CA THR A 286 -16.22 25.79 -33.30
C THR A 286 -16.91 26.98 -32.62
N LYS A 287 -18.25 27.00 -32.62
CA LYS A 287 -18.98 28.09 -31.94
C LYS A 287 -18.84 28.00 -30.42
N GLU A 288 -18.52 26.82 -29.92
CA GLU A 288 -18.37 26.45 -28.52
C GLU A 288 -16.88 26.41 -28.09
N GLN A 289 -16.01 27.12 -28.83
CA GLN A 289 -14.58 27.33 -28.54
C GLN A 289 -13.67 26.10 -28.63
N LEU A 290 -14.17 24.96 -29.13
CA LEU A 290 -13.34 23.78 -29.42
C LEU A 290 -12.61 23.92 -30.76
N VAL A 291 -11.52 23.19 -30.96
CA VAL A 291 -10.64 23.31 -32.13
C VAL A 291 -10.70 22.03 -32.96
N LYS A 292 -11.01 22.18 -34.26
CA LYS A 292 -10.99 21.05 -35.21
C LYS A 292 -9.56 20.71 -35.64
N ARG A 293 -9.32 19.42 -35.95
CA ARG A 293 -7.99 18.84 -36.26
C ARG A 293 -6.98 18.91 -35.11
N HIS A 294 -7.47 19.08 -33.89
CA HIS A 294 -6.65 19.20 -32.68
C HIS A 294 -6.83 17.98 -31.76
N ALA A 295 -5.79 17.67 -30.98
CA ALA A 295 -5.81 16.59 -30.00
C ALA A 295 -6.04 17.14 -28.59
N TYR A 296 -6.91 16.47 -27.83
CA TYR A 296 -7.23 16.79 -26.44
C TYR A 296 -6.89 15.59 -25.57
N SER A 297 -6.42 15.84 -24.34
CA SER A 297 -6.21 14.80 -23.34
C SER A 297 -7.47 14.59 -22.51
N ILE A 298 -7.79 13.36 -22.13
CA ILE A 298 -8.89 13.06 -21.21
C ILE A 298 -8.27 12.71 -19.87
N THR A 299 -8.53 13.51 -18.84
CA THR A 299 -7.83 13.43 -17.55
C THR A 299 -8.69 12.86 -16.44
N ALA A 300 -10.02 12.84 -16.58
CA ALA A 300 -10.93 12.20 -15.61
C ALA A 300 -12.25 11.74 -16.26
N ALA A 301 -12.91 10.77 -15.62
CA ALA A 301 -14.24 10.29 -16.00
C ALA A 301 -15.06 9.92 -14.75
N GLU A 302 -16.06 10.73 -14.42
CA GLU A 302 -16.81 10.62 -13.17
C GLU A 302 -18.33 10.54 -13.35
N GLU A 303 -18.97 9.93 -12.37
CA GLU A 303 -20.43 9.81 -12.30
C GLU A 303 -20.95 10.62 -11.13
N VAL A 304 -21.69 11.69 -11.42
CA VAL A 304 -22.10 12.69 -10.44
C VAL A 304 -23.60 12.64 -10.24
N GLN A 305 -24.06 12.62 -8.99
CA GLN A 305 -25.48 12.67 -8.65
C GLN A 305 -25.97 14.12 -8.63
N VAL A 306 -26.92 14.45 -9.49
CA VAL A 306 -27.48 15.79 -9.66
C VAL A 306 -29.00 15.70 -9.60
N GLY A 307 -29.60 16.20 -8.52
CA GLY A 307 -31.06 16.21 -8.36
C GLY A 307 -31.71 14.81 -8.44
N GLY A 308 -31.04 13.78 -7.91
CA GLY A 308 -31.51 12.38 -7.93
C GLY A 308 -31.27 11.62 -9.23
N ARG A 309 -30.51 12.17 -10.18
CA ARG A 309 -30.09 11.50 -11.41
C ARG A 309 -28.56 11.43 -11.49
N CYS A 310 -28.05 10.31 -11.99
CA CYS A 310 -26.63 10.12 -12.26
C CYS A 310 -26.25 10.73 -13.62
N VAL A 311 -25.29 11.65 -13.65
CA VAL A 311 -24.74 12.28 -14.85
C VAL A 311 -23.31 11.81 -15.06
N GLN A 312 -22.98 11.39 -16.28
CA GLN A 312 -21.62 10.97 -16.67
C GLN A 312 -20.85 12.17 -17.21
N LEU A 313 -19.76 12.53 -16.55
CA LEU A 313 -18.91 13.67 -16.89
C LEU A 313 -17.50 13.20 -17.28
N LEU A 314 -16.90 13.90 -18.24
CA LEU A 314 -15.50 13.74 -18.64
C LEU A 314 -14.78 15.07 -18.43
N ARG A 315 -13.53 15.01 -17.94
CA ARG A 315 -12.63 16.16 -17.91
C ARG A 315 -11.64 16.05 -19.06
N LEU A 316 -11.55 17.11 -19.87
CA LEU A 316 -10.69 17.20 -21.03
C LEU A 316 -9.75 18.38 -20.89
N ARG A 317 -8.59 18.31 -21.55
CA ARG A 317 -7.61 19.40 -21.58
C ARG A 317 -7.28 19.78 -23.01
N ASN A 318 -7.26 21.09 -23.29
CA ASN A 318 -6.66 21.64 -24.48
C ASN A 318 -5.14 21.83 -24.25
N PRO A 319 -4.26 21.19 -25.04
CA PRO A 319 -2.81 21.35 -24.89
C PRO A 319 -2.30 22.76 -25.20
N TRP A 320 -3.12 23.67 -25.73
CA TRP A 320 -2.76 25.08 -25.85
C TRP A 320 -2.79 25.84 -24.51
N GLY A 321 -3.33 25.24 -23.45
CA GLY A 321 -3.45 25.89 -22.13
C GLY A 321 -4.54 26.97 -22.06
N HIS A 322 -5.22 27.27 -23.17
CA HIS A 322 -6.32 28.23 -23.25
C HIS A 322 -7.38 27.75 -24.27
N LYS A 323 -8.55 28.41 -24.28
CA LYS A 323 -9.76 28.07 -25.07
C LYS A 323 -10.43 26.76 -24.62
N GLU A 324 -11.36 26.93 -23.70
CA GLU A 324 -12.12 25.86 -23.05
C GLU A 324 -13.55 25.75 -23.60
N TRP A 325 -14.16 24.59 -23.39
CA TRP A 325 -15.57 24.35 -23.73
C TRP A 325 -16.47 25.38 -23.06
N SER A 326 -17.33 26.05 -23.84
CA SER A 326 -18.27 27.07 -23.32
C SER A 326 -19.71 26.55 -23.15
N GLY A 327 -19.93 25.24 -23.24
CA GLY A 327 -21.27 24.63 -23.16
C GLY A 327 -21.62 24.14 -21.74
N ALA A 328 -22.57 23.19 -21.65
CA ALA A 328 -22.98 22.65 -20.36
C ALA A 328 -21.82 21.94 -19.64
N TRP A 329 -21.70 22.17 -18.33
CA TRP A 329 -20.62 21.71 -17.45
C TRP A 329 -19.26 22.38 -17.65
N SER A 330 -19.17 23.41 -18.49
CA SER A 330 -18.03 24.34 -18.50
C SER A 330 -17.79 24.98 -17.13
N ASP A 331 -16.64 25.59 -16.94
CA ASP A 331 -16.21 26.15 -15.65
C ASP A 331 -17.18 27.22 -15.11
N GLU A 332 -17.81 28.00 -15.99
CA GLU A 332 -18.84 29.00 -15.65
C GLU A 332 -20.29 28.47 -15.72
N SER A 333 -20.48 27.18 -15.97
CA SER A 333 -21.81 26.60 -16.25
C SER A 333 -22.73 26.61 -15.04
N ARG A 334 -23.98 27.07 -15.23
CA ARG A 334 -25.03 27.08 -14.18
C ARG A 334 -25.37 25.68 -13.64
N GLU A 335 -25.06 24.63 -14.38
CA GLU A 335 -25.30 23.23 -14.05
C GLU A 335 -24.59 22.84 -12.75
N TRP A 336 -23.42 23.45 -12.49
CA TRP A 336 -22.70 23.33 -11.23
C TRP A 336 -23.50 23.82 -10.03
N SER A 337 -24.45 24.76 -10.17
CA SER A 337 -25.25 25.26 -9.03
C SER A 337 -26.06 24.17 -8.31
N LYS A 338 -26.30 23.02 -8.97
CA LYS A 338 -27.06 21.89 -8.44
C LYS A 338 -26.20 20.78 -7.83
N VAL A 339 -24.87 20.93 -7.87
CA VAL A 339 -23.89 20.00 -7.30
C VAL A 339 -23.45 20.53 -5.94
N SER A 340 -23.33 19.66 -4.94
CA SER A 340 -22.93 20.07 -3.59
C SER A 340 -21.47 20.57 -3.57
N PRO A 341 -21.12 21.51 -2.67
CA PRO A 341 -19.75 22.01 -2.54
C PRO A 341 -18.71 20.90 -2.35
N GLU A 342 -19.04 19.86 -1.59
CA GLU A 342 -18.12 18.74 -1.31
C GLU A 342 -17.77 17.95 -2.58
N VAL A 343 -18.75 17.74 -3.46
CA VAL A 343 -18.55 17.03 -4.73
C VAL A 343 -17.81 17.92 -5.74
N LYS A 344 -18.04 19.24 -5.71
CA LYS A 344 -17.29 20.21 -6.53
C LYS A 344 -15.81 20.25 -6.17
N ASP A 345 -15.49 20.27 -4.88
CA ASP A 345 -14.11 20.25 -4.39
C ASP A 345 -13.40 18.95 -4.80
N GLN A 346 -14.10 17.81 -4.75
CA GLN A 346 -13.57 16.52 -5.25
C GLN A 346 -13.29 16.51 -6.76
N LEU A 347 -14.05 17.25 -7.55
CA LEU A 347 -13.94 17.27 -9.01
C LEU A 347 -12.94 18.31 -9.53
N ASN A 348 -12.42 19.21 -8.66
CA ASN A 348 -11.58 20.34 -9.06
C ASN A 348 -12.16 21.09 -10.26
N TYR A 349 -13.40 21.58 -10.11
CA TYR A 349 -14.30 21.94 -11.23
C TYR A 349 -14.05 23.31 -11.90
N CYS A 350 -13.16 24.14 -11.35
CA CYS A 350 -12.96 25.52 -11.77
C CYS A 350 -11.49 25.89 -11.57
N ALA A 351 -10.69 25.72 -12.62
CA ALA A 351 -9.31 26.15 -12.67
C ALA A 351 -9.06 26.70 -14.08
N ASP A 352 -8.68 27.97 -14.19
CA ASP A 352 -8.32 28.62 -15.47
C ASP A 352 -6.95 28.09 -15.93
N ASP A 353 -6.93 26.82 -16.35
CA ASP A 353 -5.73 26.06 -16.67
C ASP A 353 -5.81 25.33 -18.02
N GLY A 354 -6.91 25.48 -18.78
CA GLY A 354 -7.15 24.81 -20.05
C GLY A 354 -7.81 23.43 -19.92
N GLU A 355 -8.15 22.97 -18.71
CA GLU A 355 -9.03 21.83 -18.46
C GLU A 355 -10.49 22.27 -18.33
N PHE A 356 -11.41 21.45 -18.86
CA PHE A 356 -12.84 21.69 -18.70
C PHE A 356 -13.60 20.38 -18.54
N TRP A 357 -14.74 20.46 -17.87
CA TRP A 357 -15.69 19.35 -17.78
C TRP A 357 -16.74 19.43 -18.88
N MET A 358 -17.18 18.27 -19.36
CA MET A 358 -18.32 18.16 -20.27
C MET A 358 -19.12 16.89 -20.01
N SER A 359 -20.40 16.87 -20.41
CA SER A 359 -21.20 15.66 -20.33
C SER A 359 -20.74 14.62 -21.36
N TYR A 360 -20.81 13.33 -21.02
CA TYR A 360 -20.50 12.25 -21.96
C TYR A 360 -21.42 12.27 -23.21
N THR A 361 -22.63 12.80 -23.07
CA THR A 361 -23.55 13.00 -24.18
C THR A 361 -23.06 14.07 -25.15
N ASP A 362 -22.60 15.22 -24.64
CA ASP A 362 -22.04 16.29 -25.48
C ASP A 362 -20.71 15.85 -26.10
N PHE A 363 -19.90 15.11 -25.32
CA PHE A 363 -18.63 14.55 -25.79
C PHE A 363 -18.80 13.71 -27.05
N LYS A 364 -19.84 12.86 -27.09
CA LYS A 364 -20.14 12.02 -28.26
C LYS A 364 -20.60 12.80 -29.50
N VAL A 365 -21.10 14.02 -29.32
CA VAL A 365 -21.57 14.89 -30.41
C VAL A 365 -20.40 15.68 -30.98
N GLU A 366 -19.57 16.26 -30.10
CA GLU A 366 -18.49 17.16 -30.50
C GLU A 366 -17.24 16.41 -30.98
N TYR A 367 -16.90 15.28 -30.34
CA TYR A 367 -15.67 14.54 -30.65
C TYR A 367 -15.92 13.37 -31.60
N SER A 368 -14.88 12.99 -32.34
CA SER A 368 -14.99 11.95 -33.37
C SER A 368 -14.45 10.59 -32.91
N LYS A 369 -13.44 10.57 -32.04
CA LYS A 369 -12.75 9.34 -31.62
C LYS A 369 -12.19 9.44 -30.20
N VAL A 370 -12.03 8.29 -29.54
CA VAL A 370 -11.29 8.13 -28.28
C VAL A 370 -10.11 7.20 -28.50
N GLU A 371 -8.97 7.55 -27.94
CA GLU A 371 -7.76 6.74 -27.96
C GLU A 371 -7.32 6.43 -26.51
N ILE A 372 -7.05 5.17 -26.20
CA ILE A 372 -6.71 4.68 -24.86
C ILE A 372 -5.37 3.95 -24.93
N CYS A 373 -4.33 4.44 -24.24
CA CYS A 373 -3.05 3.75 -24.11
C CYS A 373 -2.96 3.00 -22.78
N ASN A 374 -2.98 1.68 -22.83
CA ASN A 374 -2.84 0.82 -21.66
C ASN A 374 -1.35 0.58 -21.37
N LEU A 375 -0.91 0.93 -20.16
CA LEU A 375 0.51 0.85 -19.76
C LEU A 375 1.02 -0.60 -19.65
N ILE A 376 2.31 -0.82 -19.90
CA ILE A 376 2.95 -2.13 -19.66
C ILE A 376 3.14 -2.38 -18.16
N PRO A 377 3.24 -3.65 -17.72
CA PRO A 377 3.39 -4.01 -16.30
C PRO A 377 4.64 -3.43 -15.63
N GLU A 378 5.66 -3.15 -16.43
CA GLU A 378 6.95 -2.60 -16.01
C GLU A 378 6.93 -1.07 -15.88
N THR A 379 5.83 -0.41 -16.28
CA THR A 379 5.65 1.04 -16.12
C THR A 379 5.30 1.31 -14.66
N PRO A 380 6.10 2.09 -13.92
CA PRO A 380 5.73 2.49 -12.58
C PRO A 380 4.54 3.47 -12.68
N SER A 381 3.48 3.20 -11.93
CA SER A 381 2.28 4.05 -11.87
C SER A 381 1.70 4.01 -10.47
N ASN A 382 1.27 5.15 -9.94
CA ASN A 382 0.71 5.29 -8.60
C ASN A 382 -0.62 4.52 -8.38
N ASN A 383 -1.25 4.04 -9.45
CA ASN A 383 -2.51 3.30 -9.39
C ASN A 383 -2.29 1.79 -9.22
N SER A 384 -2.68 1.27 -8.05
CA SER A 384 -2.56 -0.14 -7.64
C SER A 384 -3.55 -1.11 -8.34
N PHE A 385 -4.18 -0.70 -9.44
CA PHE A 385 -5.13 -1.49 -10.21
C PHE A 385 -4.52 -1.91 -11.56
N GLY A 386 -4.18 -3.19 -11.74
CA GLY A 386 -4.43 -3.85 -13.04
C GLY A 386 -3.24 -4.09 -13.95
N HIS A 387 -2.12 -4.66 -13.50
CA HIS A 387 -1.04 -5.00 -14.44
C HIS A 387 -1.48 -6.10 -15.42
N TRP A 388 -1.24 -5.88 -16.71
CA TRP A 388 -1.42 -6.88 -17.77
C TRP A 388 -0.37 -8.00 -17.66
N ASP A 389 -0.60 -9.16 -18.27
CA ASP A 389 0.48 -10.05 -18.69
C ASP A 389 0.86 -9.69 -20.11
N LEU A 390 2.16 -9.51 -20.39
CA LEU A 390 2.67 -9.11 -21.70
C LEU A 390 3.42 -10.27 -22.35
N TRP A 391 2.99 -10.67 -23.55
CA TRP A 391 3.85 -11.41 -24.49
C TRP A 391 4.27 -10.50 -25.63
N GLN A 392 5.56 -10.45 -25.90
CA GLN A 392 6.14 -9.63 -26.95
C GLN A 392 6.98 -10.50 -27.90
N PHE A 393 6.76 -10.36 -29.20
CA PHE A 393 7.48 -11.11 -30.23
C PHE A 393 7.90 -10.21 -31.39
N GLU A 394 9.15 -10.34 -31.83
CA GLU A 394 9.66 -9.67 -33.02
C GLU A 394 9.85 -10.65 -34.18
N ALA A 395 9.42 -10.25 -35.38
CA ALA A 395 9.61 -11.03 -36.61
C ALA A 395 9.51 -10.15 -37.87
N THR A 396 9.66 -10.78 -39.03
CA THR A 396 9.42 -10.14 -40.34
C THR A 396 8.21 -10.76 -41.03
N PHE A 397 7.45 -9.98 -41.80
CA PHE A 397 6.29 -10.49 -42.55
C PHE A 397 6.69 -11.60 -43.55
N ARG A 398 7.90 -11.50 -44.12
CA ARG A 398 8.49 -12.52 -45.00
C ARG A 398 8.64 -13.89 -44.33
N SER A 399 8.85 -13.91 -43.02
CA SER A 399 9.01 -15.17 -42.28
C SER A 399 7.70 -15.94 -42.08
N ASN A 400 6.54 -15.28 -42.25
CA ASN A 400 5.19 -15.82 -42.02
C ASN A 400 5.12 -16.70 -40.76
N ARG A 401 5.67 -16.17 -39.65
CA ARG A 401 5.71 -16.87 -38.36
C ARG A 401 4.31 -16.91 -37.73
N GLN A 402 4.02 -18.04 -37.11
CA GLN A 402 2.79 -18.28 -36.34
C GLN A 402 3.15 -18.27 -34.85
N PHE A 403 2.38 -17.54 -34.03
CA PHE A 403 2.66 -17.36 -32.61
C PHE A 403 1.62 -18.07 -31.77
N LEU A 404 2.04 -19.09 -31.01
CA LEU A 404 1.18 -19.82 -30.10
C LEU A 404 1.10 -19.06 -28.76
N ILE A 405 -0.11 -18.68 -28.36
CA ILE A 405 -0.40 -18.13 -27.04
C ILE A 405 -1.33 -19.06 -26.28
N LYS A 406 -1.15 -19.12 -24.96
CA LYS A 406 -1.98 -19.93 -24.07
C LYS A 406 -2.66 -19.01 -23.08
N LEU A 407 -3.99 -18.99 -23.12
CA LEU A 407 -4.81 -18.25 -22.17
C LEU A 407 -5.27 -19.21 -21.08
N SER A 408 -4.86 -18.95 -19.84
CA SER A 408 -5.27 -19.69 -18.65
C SER A 408 -5.87 -18.73 -17.63
N ARG A 409 -6.88 -19.21 -16.88
CA ARG A 409 -7.45 -18.52 -15.73
C ARG A 409 -7.41 -19.47 -14.55
N ASP A 410 -6.73 -19.08 -13.47
CA ASP A 410 -6.63 -19.89 -12.27
C ASP A 410 -7.99 -19.93 -11.54
N GLY A 411 -8.57 -21.12 -11.38
CA GLY A 411 -9.58 -21.39 -10.34
C GLY A 411 -11.07 -21.13 -10.62
N GLN A 412 -11.54 -20.84 -11.85
CA GLN A 412 -12.99 -20.59 -12.13
C GLN A 412 -13.48 -21.23 -13.46
N ARG A 413 -14.81 -21.42 -13.59
CA ARG A 413 -15.52 -22.20 -14.65
C ARG A 413 -15.15 -21.85 -16.11
N GLU A 414 -15.23 -22.85 -17.01
CA GLU A 414 -15.02 -22.76 -18.47
C GLU A 414 -15.89 -21.74 -19.24
N THR A 415 -16.90 -21.14 -18.59
CA THR A 415 -17.87 -20.23 -19.23
C THR A 415 -17.48 -18.76 -19.20
N GLN A 416 -16.38 -18.36 -18.54
CA GLN A 416 -15.94 -16.96 -18.49
C GLN A 416 -14.79 -16.68 -19.47
N THR A 417 -14.91 -15.59 -20.22
CA THR A 417 -13.91 -15.15 -21.20
C THR A 417 -12.78 -14.34 -20.55
N CYS A 418 -11.56 -14.47 -21.08
CA CYS A 418 -10.41 -13.62 -20.77
C CYS A 418 -10.43 -12.39 -21.69
N SER A 419 -10.22 -11.20 -21.13
CA SER A 419 -9.95 -10.01 -21.94
C SER A 419 -8.50 -10.04 -22.40
N ILE A 420 -8.30 -9.99 -23.71
CA ILE A 420 -6.99 -9.85 -24.31
C ILE A 420 -6.95 -8.67 -25.26
N LEU A 421 -5.78 -8.08 -25.40
CA LEU A 421 -5.44 -7.05 -26.37
C LEU A 421 -4.33 -7.59 -27.25
N VAL A 422 -4.55 -7.58 -28.56
CA VAL A 422 -3.55 -8.03 -29.54
C VAL A 422 -3.19 -6.86 -30.43
N GLY A 423 -1.92 -6.44 -30.37
CA GLY A 423 -1.34 -5.35 -31.15
C GLY A 423 -0.24 -5.86 -32.07
N VAL A 424 -0.28 -5.47 -33.34
CA VAL A 424 0.81 -5.68 -34.30
C VAL A 424 1.28 -4.31 -34.77
N MET A 425 2.53 -3.96 -34.48
CA MET A 425 3.16 -2.69 -34.87
C MET A 425 4.27 -2.95 -35.90
N GLN A 426 4.26 -2.24 -37.02
CA GLN A 426 5.35 -2.30 -38.01
C GLN A 426 6.46 -1.29 -37.67
N LYS A 427 7.72 -1.73 -37.69
CA LYS A 427 8.86 -0.90 -37.23
C LYS A 427 9.32 0.13 -38.28
N ASN A 428 9.85 1.26 -37.82
CA ASN A 428 10.56 2.28 -38.61
C ASN A 428 9.75 2.98 -39.73
N ILE A 429 8.43 3.09 -39.61
CA ILE A 429 7.56 3.60 -40.67
C ILE A 429 7.86 5.05 -41.07
N ARG A 430 8.07 5.95 -40.10
CA ARG A 430 8.40 7.36 -40.40
C ARG A 430 9.68 7.45 -41.25
N LYS A 431 10.69 6.62 -40.95
CA LYS A 431 11.93 6.49 -41.74
C LYS A 431 11.70 5.88 -43.13
N GLN A 432 10.86 4.85 -43.25
CA GLN A 432 10.53 4.22 -44.53
C GLN A 432 9.73 5.16 -45.46
N LYS A 433 8.80 5.94 -44.89
CA LYS A 433 8.01 6.96 -45.62
C LYS A 433 8.93 8.05 -46.20
N LYS A 434 9.92 8.51 -45.43
CA LYS A 434 10.94 9.46 -45.89
C LYS A 434 11.80 8.90 -47.04
N LEU A 435 12.10 7.60 -47.02
CA LEU A 435 12.79 6.91 -48.12
C LEU A 435 11.90 6.63 -49.35
N GLY A 436 10.66 7.15 -49.37
CA GLY A 436 9.72 6.97 -50.48
C GLY A 436 9.21 5.55 -50.66
N ARG A 437 9.38 4.66 -49.67
CA ARG A 437 8.92 3.27 -49.76
C ARG A 437 7.42 3.17 -49.56
N LYS A 438 6.75 2.39 -50.41
CA LYS A 438 5.31 2.11 -50.29
C LYS A 438 5.06 1.25 -49.05
N LEU A 439 4.21 1.74 -48.14
CA LEU A 439 3.79 1.04 -46.93
C LEU A 439 2.52 0.24 -47.21
N SER A 440 2.43 -0.97 -46.70
CA SER A 440 1.25 -1.82 -46.85
C SER A 440 0.48 -1.90 -45.54
N ASN A 441 -0.84 -2.00 -45.64
CA ASN A 441 -1.68 -2.24 -44.48
C ASN A 441 -1.36 -3.60 -43.86
N ILE A 442 -1.34 -3.66 -42.53
CA ILE A 442 -1.13 -4.88 -41.76
C ILE A 442 -2.45 -5.36 -41.13
N CYS A 443 -2.50 -6.64 -40.79
CA CYS A 443 -3.62 -7.30 -40.13
C CYS A 443 -3.14 -8.53 -39.35
N PHE A 444 -4.02 -9.17 -38.60
CA PHE A 444 -3.75 -10.48 -38.02
C PHE A 444 -5.00 -11.36 -37.99
N ALA A 445 -4.78 -12.67 -37.92
CA ALA A 445 -5.81 -13.67 -37.70
C ALA A 445 -5.51 -14.53 -36.47
N ILE A 446 -6.55 -14.87 -35.70
CA ILE A 446 -6.45 -15.73 -34.52
C ILE A 446 -7.20 -17.04 -34.79
N TYR A 447 -6.51 -18.16 -34.61
CA TYR A 447 -7.05 -19.51 -34.76
C TYR A 447 -7.07 -20.21 -33.40
N ARG A 448 -8.20 -20.84 -33.05
CA ARG A 448 -8.27 -21.70 -31.86
C ARG A 448 -7.74 -23.09 -32.22
N VAL A 449 -6.83 -23.60 -31.41
CA VAL A 449 -6.26 -24.94 -31.61
C VAL A 449 -7.25 -25.98 -31.10
N ARG A 450 -7.76 -26.87 -31.98
CA ARG A 450 -8.79 -27.87 -31.65
C ARG A 450 -8.26 -29.28 -31.33
N TYR A 451 -7.01 -29.58 -31.68
CA TYR A 451 -6.39 -30.90 -31.50
C TYR A 451 -5.29 -30.84 -30.43
N ASP A 452 -5.17 -31.91 -29.66
CA ASP A 452 -4.17 -32.07 -28.60
C ASP A 452 -2.77 -32.16 -29.22
N PHE A 453 -2.07 -31.03 -29.34
CA PHE A 453 -0.65 -30.96 -29.76
C PHE A 453 0.31 -31.02 -28.56
N THR A 454 -0.16 -31.55 -27.43
CA THR A 454 0.56 -31.65 -26.17
C THR A 454 1.93 -32.34 -26.38
N GLY A 455 3.01 -31.59 -26.13
CA GLY A 455 4.39 -32.07 -26.24
C GLY A 455 5.22 -31.53 -27.41
N ARG A 456 4.66 -30.74 -28.33
CA ARG A 456 5.44 -30.09 -29.41
C ARG A 456 5.85 -28.66 -29.03
N LYS A 457 7.15 -28.38 -29.02
CA LYS A 457 7.72 -27.04 -28.74
C LYS A 457 7.33 -25.96 -29.77
N SER A 458 6.80 -26.34 -30.94
CA SER A 458 6.24 -25.42 -31.93
C SER A 458 5.13 -26.11 -32.73
N VAL A 459 3.95 -25.48 -32.84
CA VAL A 459 2.87 -25.92 -33.72
C VAL A 459 2.79 -24.94 -34.87
N ARG A 460 3.11 -25.38 -36.09
CA ARG A 460 2.92 -24.61 -37.33
C ARG A 460 1.79 -25.25 -38.11
N LEU A 461 0.70 -24.54 -38.29
CA LEU A 461 -0.41 -24.97 -39.15
C LEU A 461 0.09 -25.00 -40.60
N SER A 462 -0.11 -26.12 -41.29
CA SER A 462 0.20 -26.26 -42.71
C SER A 462 -0.77 -25.41 -43.55
N PRO A 463 -0.42 -25.05 -44.80
CA PRO A 463 -1.35 -24.37 -45.71
C PRO A 463 -2.67 -25.12 -45.92
N THR A 464 -2.64 -26.45 -45.95
CA THR A 464 -3.84 -27.30 -45.98
C THR A 464 -4.69 -27.16 -44.71
N ALA A 465 -4.07 -27.23 -43.52
CA ALA A 465 -4.80 -27.04 -42.26
C ALA A 465 -5.40 -25.64 -42.12
N LEU A 466 -4.73 -24.60 -42.64
CA LEU A 466 -5.26 -23.23 -42.68
C LEU A 466 -6.39 -23.06 -43.70
N SER A 467 -6.44 -23.88 -44.76
CA SER A 467 -7.51 -23.88 -45.75
C SER A 467 -8.77 -24.57 -45.21
N ASP A 468 -8.59 -25.61 -44.39
CA ASP A 468 -9.68 -26.37 -43.78
C ASP A 468 -10.25 -25.70 -42.50
N MET A 469 -9.50 -24.78 -41.89
CA MET A 469 -9.92 -24.07 -40.68
C MET A 469 -10.33 -22.63 -40.95
N SER A 470 -11.52 -22.26 -40.51
CA SER A 470 -11.91 -20.84 -40.45
C SER A 470 -11.25 -20.15 -39.25
N PRO A 471 -10.63 -18.97 -39.42
CA PRO A 471 -10.10 -18.21 -38.29
C PRO A 471 -11.22 -17.85 -37.33
N LEU A 472 -10.93 -17.92 -36.02
CA LEU A 472 -11.88 -17.53 -34.99
C LEU A 472 -12.12 -16.02 -35.04
N ILE A 473 -11.05 -15.26 -35.27
CA ILE A 473 -11.05 -13.80 -35.34
C ILE A 473 -10.14 -13.37 -36.49
N ARG A 474 -10.58 -12.35 -37.23
CA ARG A 474 -9.71 -11.53 -38.09
C ARG A 474 -9.77 -10.11 -37.56
N SER A 475 -8.62 -9.42 -37.52
CA SER A 475 -8.61 -8.01 -37.16
C SER A 475 -9.51 -7.22 -38.12
N GLU A 476 -10.48 -6.50 -37.59
CA GLU A 476 -11.41 -5.69 -38.39
C GLU A 476 -10.75 -4.40 -38.89
N GLN A 477 -9.73 -3.93 -38.17
CA GLN A 477 -8.97 -2.74 -38.51
C GLN A 477 -7.76 -3.09 -39.37
N HIS A 478 -7.47 -2.20 -40.32
CA HIS A 478 -6.29 -2.24 -41.18
C HIS A 478 -5.58 -0.90 -41.09
N SER A 479 -4.27 -0.95 -40.84
CA SER A 479 -3.45 0.24 -40.65
C SER A 479 -2.07 -0.01 -41.24
N MET A 480 -1.42 1.03 -41.73
CA MET A 480 -0.02 0.96 -42.19
C MET A 480 0.98 0.93 -41.04
N ARG A 481 0.55 1.22 -39.80
CA ARG A 481 1.42 1.30 -38.62
C ARG A 481 1.14 0.26 -37.57
N GLU A 482 -0.03 0.33 -36.98
CA GLU A 482 -0.42 -0.57 -35.91
C GLU A 482 -1.88 -0.95 -36.01
N VAL A 483 -2.15 -2.22 -35.79
CA VAL A 483 -3.49 -2.77 -35.60
C VAL A 483 -3.54 -3.36 -34.20
N CYS A 484 -4.38 -2.77 -33.36
CA CYS A 484 -4.65 -3.24 -32.01
C CYS A 484 -6.15 -3.43 -31.82
N GLN A 485 -6.55 -4.58 -31.27
CA GLN A 485 -7.96 -4.86 -31.00
C GLN A 485 -8.11 -5.70 -29.74
N ARG A 486 -9.15 -5.38 -28.98
CA ARG A 486 -9.55 -6.10 -27.77
C ARG A 486 -10.50 -7.24 -28.12
N PHE A 487 -10.27 -8.39 -27.50
CA PHE A 487 -11.13 -9.56 -27.64
C PHE A 487 -11.48 -10.16 -26.29
N GLN A 488 -12.60 -10.87 -26.28
CA GLN A 488 -13.02 -11.74 -25.18
C GLN A 488 -12.92 -13.17 -25.68
N LEU A 489 -11.90 -13.89 -25.22
CA LEU A 489 -11.64 -15.27 -25.66
C LEU A 489 -11.77 -16.24 -24.48
N PRO A 490 -12.40 -17.41 -24.66
CA PRO A 490 -12.40 -18.42 -23.60
C PRO A 490 -10.97 -18.93 -23.34
N PRO A 491 -10.69 -19.50 -22.15
CA PRO A 491 -9.42 -20.16 -21.89
C PRO A 491 -9.10 -21.23 -22.95
N GLY A 492 -7.83 -21.33 -23.34
CA GLY A 492 -7.39 -22.25 -24.39
C GLY A 492 -6.13 -21.80 -25.11
N GLU A 493 -5.74 -22.58 -26.12
CA GLU A 493 -4.56 -22.32 -26.95
C GLU A 493 -4.98 -21.70 -28.28
N TYR A 494 -4.29 -20.62 -28.64
CA TYR A 494 -4.58 -19.82 -29.84
C TYR A 494 -3.31 -19.56 -30.63
N ILE A 495 -3.43 -19.58 -31.96
CA ILE A 495 -2.37 -19.20 -32.88
C ILE A 495 -2.71 -17.84 -33.49
N ILE A 496 -1.81 -16.88 -33.31
CA ILE A 496 -1.88 -15.56 -33.94
C ILE A 496 -0.96 -15.55 -35.15
N ILE A 497 -1.49 -15.11 -36.29
CA ILE A 497 -0.76 -14.96 -37.55
C ILE A 497 -0.84 -13.50 -38.00
N PRO A 498 0.20 -12.69 -37.74
CA PRO A 498 0.35 -11.36 -38.32
C PRO A 498 0.61 -11.45 -39.82
N SER A 499 0.04 -10.52 -40.60
CA SER A 499 0.13 -10.54 -42.06
C SER A 499 0.01 -9.13 -42.64
N THR A 500 0.46 -8.96 -43.88
CA THR A 500 0.17 -7.78 -44.69
C THR A 500 -1.07 -8.03 -45.55
N CYS A 501 -1.88 -6.99 -45.78
CA CYS A 501 -3.05 -7.07 -46.68
C CYS A 501 -2.63 -7.30 -48.14
N GLU A 502 -1.43 -6.84 -48.52
CA GLU A 502 -0.83 -7.07 -49.82
C GLU A 502 0.20 -8.21 -49.74
N PRO A 503 0.27 -9.11 -50.73
CA PRO A 503 1.24 -10.20 -50.74
C PRO A 503 2.68 -9.71 -50.99
N ASN A 504 3.67 -10.49 -50.51
CA ASN A 504 5.11 -10.30 -50.76
C ASN A 504 5.72 -8.99 -50.26
N GLN A 505 5.13 -8.39 -49.23
CA GLN A 505 5.63 -7.14 -48.66
C GLN A 505 6.73 -7.41 -47.62
N GLU A 506 7.81 -6.66 -47.72
CA GLU A 506 8.94 -6.75 -46.79
C GLU A 506 8.76 -5.76 -45.63
N GLY A 507 8.95 -6.24 -44.40
CA GLY A 507 8.87 -5.41 -43.20
C GLY A 507 9.05 -6.21 -41.92
N SER A 508 9.59 -5.57 -40.89
CA SER A 508 9.67 -6.08 -39.52
C SER A 508 8.50 -5.59 -38.69
N PHE A 509 7.96 -6.44 -37.82
CA PHE A 509 6.88 -6.09 -36.91
C PHE A 509 7.17 -6.57 -35.48
N LEU A 510 6.48 -5.92 -34.55
CA LEU A 510 6.37 -6.29 -33.14
C LEU A 510 4.94 -6.74 -32.86
N LEU A 511 4.75 -7.98 -32.44
CA LEU A 511 3.49 -8.50 -31.93
C LEU A 511 3.49 -8.37 -30.40
N ARG A 512 2.46 -7.72 -29.86
CA ARG A 512 2.23 -7.57 -28.42
C ARG A 512 0.87 -8.17 -28.07
N VAL A 513 0.85 -9.00 -27.04
CA VAL A 513 -0.39 -9.58 -26.51
C VAL A 513 -0.47 -9.26 -25.03
N PHE A 514 -1.45 -8.44 -24.67
CA PHE A 514 -1.75 -8.04 -23.31
C PHE A 514 -2.93 -8.89 -22.83
N HIS A 515 -2.72 -9.70 -21.80
CA HIS A 515 -3.77 -10.47 -21.15
C HIS A 515 -4.08 -9.86 -19.80
N GLU A 516 -5.34 -9.55 -19.56
CA GLU A 516 -5.74 -8.91 -18.31
C GLU A 516 -5.52 -9.88 -17.14
N LYS A 517 -4.52 -9.63 -16.29
CA LYS A 517 -4.52 -10.26 -14.96
C LYS A 517 -5.63 -9.62 -14.16
N VAL A 518 -6.49 -10.45 -13.61
CA VAL A 518 -7.24 -10.05 -12.43
C VAL A 518 -6.19 -9.76 -11.35
N VAL A 519 -6.07 -8.49 -10.95
CA VAL A 519 -5.12 -8.04 -9.93
C VAL A 519 -5.28 -8.90 -8.70
N ARG A 520 -4.24 -9.68 -8.43
CA ARG A 520 -3.97 -10.17 -7.09
C ARG A 520 -3.46 -8.97 -6.29
N ARG A 521 -4.17 -8.64 -5.22
CA ARG A 521 -3.58 -7.86 -4.13
C ARG A 521 -2.24 -8.52 -3.76
N ASN A 522 -1.13 -7.76 -3.80
CA ASN A 522 0.19 -8.21 -3.36
C ASN A 522 0.10 -8.84 -1.96
N MET A 523 0.56 -10.09 -1.82
CA MET A 523 0.60 -10.86 -0.56
C MET A 523 -0.64 -10.70 0.34
N ALA A 524 -1.84 -10.57 -0.24
CA ALA A 524 -3.04 -10.40 0.58
C ALA A 524 -3.72 -11.73 0.81
N GLY A 525 -3.81 -12.08 2.08
CA GLY A 525 -4.50 -13.27 2.55
C GLY A 525 -4.07 -13.60 3.96
N VAL A 526 -4.66 -14.65 4.51
CA VAL A 526 -4.42 -15.11 5.89
C VAL A 526 -2.97 -15.56 6.09
N ALA A 527 -2.29 -16.01 5.03
CA ALA A 527 -0.91 -16.45 5.07
C ALA A 527 0.07 -15.36 5.54
N LEU A 528 -0.09 -14.10 5.12
CA LEU A 528 0.73 -12.99 5.59
C LEU A 528 0.49 -12.72 7.09
N THR A 529 -0.77 -12.73 7.50
CA THR A 529 -1.16 -12.57 8.92
C THR A 529 -0.55 -13.69 9.78
N LEU A 530 -0.56 -14.93 9.30
CA LEU A 530 0.06 -16.07 9.99
C LEU A 530 1.58 -15.96 10.04
N ALA A 531 2.23 -15.55 8.95
CA ALA A 531 3.66 -15.29 8.93
C ALA A 531 4.05 -14.20 9.95
N LYS A 532 3.26 -13.12 10.03
CA LYS A 532 3.44 -12.06 11.03
C LYS A 532 3.31 -12.59 12.47
N LYS A 533 2.27 -13.40 12.76
CA LYS A 533 2.09 -14.04 14.08
C LYS A 533 3.28 -14.93 14.45
N ARG A 534 3.81 -15.71 13.49
CA ARG A 534 5.01 -16.54 13.71
C ARG A 534 6.27 -15.70 13.95
N ALA A 535 6.44 -14.60 13.22
CA ALA A 535 7.54 -13.67 13.44
C ALA A 535 7.46 -13.05 14.85
N MET A 536 6.28 -12.62 15.31
CA MET A 536 6.09 -12.14 16.68
C MET A 536 6.46 -13.20 17.72
N ALA A 537 6.02 -14.45 17.52
CA ALA A 537 6.39 -15.57 18.41
C ALA A 537 7.91 -15.85 18.43
N ALA A 538 8.61 -15.57 17.33
CA ALA A 538 10.07 -15.64 17.24
C ALA A 538 10.81 -14.40 17.81
N GLY A 539 10.06 -13.44 18.39
CA GLY A 539 10.59 -12.25 19.05
C GLY A 539 10.73 -11.01 18.16
N PHE A 540 10.26 -11.02 16.92
CA PHE A 540 10.20 -9.81 16.08
C PHE A 540 9.11 -8.86 16.59
N GLY A 541 9.40 -7.55 16.61
CA GLY A 541 8.53 -6.53 17.21
C GLY A 541 8.79 -6.29 18.71
N THR A 542 9.81 -6.93 19.29
CA THR A 542 10.38 -6.49 20.58
C THR A 542 11.29 -5.27 20.38
N ASN A 543 11.58 -4.49 21.42
CA ASN A 543 12.48 -3.33 21.29
C ASN A 543 13.85 -3.73 20.70
N ALA A 544 14.42 -4.86 21.15
CA ALA A 544 15.69 -5.38 20.65
C ALA A 544 15.64 -5.88 19.19
N LYS A 545 14.46 -6.24 18.67
CA LYS A 545 14.24 -6.71 17.29
C LYS A 545 13.05 -5.97 16.68
N ALA A 546 13.14 -4.65 16.66
CA ALA A 546 12.09 -3.79 16.14
C ALA A 546 11.77 -4.12 14.66
N ASN A 547 10.49 -4.01 14.31
CA ASN A 547 10.04 -4.22 12.94
C ASN A 547 10.47 -3.05 12.06
N LYS A 548 11.10 -3.35 10.93
CA LYS A 548 11.56 -2.33 9.97
C LYS A 548 10.37 -1.66 9.28
N TYR A 549 10.11 -0.40 9.57
CA TYR A 549 9.01 0.34 8.97
C TYR A 549 9.21 0.45 7.45
N LEU A 550 8.17 0.08 6.69
CA LEU A 550 8.21 0.06 5.21
C LEU A 550 9.39 -0.73 4.62
N ASN A 551 9.91 -1.72 5.38
CA ASN A 551 11.08 -2.54 5.05
C ASN A 551 12.38 -1.74 4.82
N GLN A 552 12.48 -0.52 5.36
CA GLN A 552 13.72 0.26 5.33
C GLN A 552 14.64 -0.19 6.48
N ASP A 553 15.92 -0.43 6.17
CA ASP A 553 16.95 -0.80 7.15
C ASP A 553 17.97 0.35 7.24
N PHE A 554 18.11 0.93 8.43
CA PHE A 554 18.99 2.06 8.69
C PHE A 554 20.45 1.78 8.29
N GLU A 555 21.02 0.66 8.73
CA GLU A 555 22.44 0.35 8.52
C GLU A 555 22.74 0.06 7.04
N VAL A 556 21.83 -0.65 6.36
CA VAL A 556 21.96 -0.92 4.92
C VAL A 556 21.88 0.37 4.11
N LEU A 557 20.88 1.21 4.37
CA LEU A 557 20.70 2.47 3.63
C LEU A 557 21.81 3.47 3.91
N ARG A 558 22.26 3.59 5.16
CA ARG A 558 23.41 4.41 5.55
C ARG A 558 24.69 3.95 4.85
N SER A 559 24.96 2.64 4.84
CA SER A 559 26.13 2.07 4.17
C SER A 559 26.10 2.33 2.66
N GLN A 560 24.93 2.23 2.03
CA GLN A 560 24.76 2.54 0.60
C GLN A 560 25.05 4.02 0.31
N CYS A 561 24.52 4.93 1.13
CA CYS A 561 24.73 6.38 0.99
C CYS A 561 26.21 6.77 1.21
N LEU A 562 26.86 6.22 2.23
CA LEU A 562 28.30 6.41 2.47
C LEU A 562 29.14 5.85 1.31
N GLY A 563 28.75 4.71 0.74
CA GLY A 563 29.43 4.09 -0.39
C GLY A 563 29.27 4.86 -1.71
N SER A 564 28.14 5.53 -1.91
CA SER A 564 27.87 6.36 -3.10
C SER A 564 28.31 7.82 -2.95
N GLY A 565 28.61 8.27 -1.72
CA GLY A 565 28.91 9.67 -1.42
C GLY A 565 27.69 10.60 -1.54
N GLN A 566 26.48 10.06 -1.49
CA GLN A 566 25.23 10.82 -1.58
C GLN A 566 24.54 10.88 -0.21
N LEU A 567 23.80 11.97 0.03
CA LEU A 567 22.94 12.08 1.21
C LEU A 567 21.61 11.36 0.97
N PHE A 568 21.11 10.69 2.00
CA PHE A 568 19.85 9.96 1.93
C PHE A 568 18.69 10.91 1.66
N CYS A 569 17.84 10.50 0.72
CA CYS A 569 16.56 11.13 0.42
C CYS A 569 15.50 10.05 0.59
N ASP A 570 14.62 10.22 1.58
CA ASP A 570 13.62 9.22 1.92
C ASP A 570 12.53 9.15 0.84
N PRO A 571 12.43 8.04 0.09
CA PRO A 571 11.41 7.89 -0.95
C PRO A 571 10.02 7.62 -0.35
N MET A 572 9.96 7.18 0.90
CA MET A 572 8.73 6.79 1.58
C MET A 572 8.10 7.95 2.37
N PHE A 573 8.82 9.06 2.54
CA PHE A 573 8.33 10.28 3.16
C PHE A 573 9.03 11.50 2.52
N PRO A 574 8.65 11.84 1.28
CA PRO A 574 9.36 12.82 0.48
C PRO A 574 9.26 14.22 1.08
N ALA A 575 10.23 15.07 0.77
CA ALA A 575 10.21 16.50 1.07
C ALA A 575 9.20 17.24 0.17
N ALA A 576 7.91 16.96 0.36
CA ALA A 576 6.83 17.42 -0.50
C ALA A 576 5.59 17.85 0.32
N PRO A 577 4.65 18.63 -0.24
CA PRO A 577 3.46 19.11 0.47
C PRO A 577 2.59 17.99 1.06
N GLU A 578 2.56 16.82 0.44
CA GLU A 578 1.80 15.65 0.91
C GLU A 578 2.30 15.12 2.26
N SER A 579 3.59 15.32 2.56
CA SER A 579 4.18 14.99 3.86
C SER A 579 3.84 16.02 4.93
N LEU A 580 3.48 17.25 4.55
CA LEU A 580 3.00 18.28 5.48
C LEU A 580 1.54 18.01 5.88
N GLY A 581 0.68 17.68 4.92
CA GLY A 581 -0.73 17.47 5.22
C GLY A 581 -1.62 17.20 4.02
N PHE A 582 -2.93 17.24 4.28
CA PHE A 582 -3.99 16.93 3.31
C PHE A 582 -5.13 17.96 3.30
N LYS A 583 -5.21 18.86 4.29
CA LYS A 583 -6.25 19.90 4.37
C LYS A 583 -5.68 21.23 4.85
N GLU A 584 -5.48 21.41 6.16
CA GLU A 584 -4.94 22.64 6.76
C GLU A 584 -3.47 22.86 6.42
N LEU A 585 -2.70 21.78 6.26
CA LEU A 585 -1.32 21.79 5.81
C LEU A 585 -1.15 21.09 4.46
N GLY A 586 -2.24 20.91 3.71
CA GLY A 586 -2.21 20.27 2.40
C GLY A 586 -1.70 21.19 1.27
N PRO A 587 -1.62 20.63 0.04
CA PRO A 587 -1.32 21.40 -1.16
C PRO A 587 -2.32 22.56 -1.35
N GLY A 588 -1.81 23.78 -1.57
CA GLY A 588 -2.64 24.98 -1.79
C GLY A 588 -3.05 25.74 -0.52
N SER A 589 -2.80 25.21 0.68
CA SER A 589 -3.05 25.92 1.94
C SER A 589 -2.17 27.17 2.07
N TYR A 590 -2.74 28.28 2.54
CA TYR A 590 -1.98 29.51 2.81
C TYR A 590 -0.92 29.32 3.90
N LYS A 591 -1.12 28.35 4.81
CA LYS A 591 -0.18 28.04 5.90
C LYS A 591 1.14 27.47 5.35
N THR A 592 1.07 26.68 4.29
CA THR A 592 2.22 25.99 3.68
C THR A 592 2.89 26.75 2.52
N ARG A 593 2.33 27.89 2.09
CA ARG A 593 3.00 28.76 1.10
C ARG A 593 4.36 29.25 1.62
N GLY A 594 5.38 29.11 0.77
CA GLY A 594 6.75 29.52 1.07
C GLY A 594 7.53 28.57 1.98
N VAL A 595 6.97 27.39 2.29
CA VAL A 595 7.70 26.35 3.04
C VAL A 595 8.72 25.68 2.13
N GLN A 596 9.96 25.62 2.61
CA GLN A 596 11.09 24.94 1.96
C GLN A 596 11.57 23.79 2.85
N TRP A 597 12.15 22.75 2.27
CA TRP A 597 12.75 21.67 3.03
C TRP A 597 14.26 21.85 3.05
N LYS A 598 14.85 21.98 4.24
CA LYS A 598 16.29 22.20 4.42
C LYS A 598 16.90 21.22 5.40
N ARG A 599 18.16 20.85 5.18
CA ARG A 599 18.93 20.04 6.14
C ARG A 599 19.52 20.92 7.24
N PRO A 600 19.80 20.38 8.43
CA PRO A 600 20.46 21.10 9.52
C PRO A 600 21.75 21.83 9.13
N GLY A 601 22.58 21.23 8.26
CA GLY A 601 23.81 21.85 7.76
C GLY A 601 23.61 23.07 6.84
N GLU A 602 22.40 23.28 6.33
CA GLU A 602 22.02 24.46 5.54
C GLU A 602 21.46 25.59 6.41
N LEU A 603 21.06 25.27 7.65
CA LEU A 603 20.48 26.20 8.61
C LEU A 603 21.53 26.73 9.60
N CYS A 604 22.48 25.88 10.00
CA CYS A 604 23.54 26.24 10.93
C CYS A 604 24.90 25.67 10.51
N SER A 605 25.98 26.34 10.92
CA SER A 605 27.35 25.98 10.51
C SER A 605 27.91 24.72 11.18
N LYS A 606 27.34 24.30 12.31
CA LYS A 606 27.78 23.15 13.11
C LYS A 606 26.57 22.41 13.68
N PRO A 607 25.80 21.70 12.84
CA PRO A 607 24.65 20.94 13.33
C PRO A 607 25.13 19.86 14.29
N GLN A 608 24.37 19.66 15.36
CA GLN A 608 24.58 18.63 16.35
C GLN A 608 23.27 17.85 16.50
N PHE A 609 23.40 16.55 16.74
CA PHE A 609 22.21 15.73 16.98
C PHE A 609 21.68 16.03 18.38
N ILE A 610 22.54 15.90 19.39
CA ILE A 610 22.26 16.21 20.81
C ILE A 610 23.44 17.04 21.36
N VAL A 611 23.18 18.10 22.12
CA VAL A 611 24.18 18.99 22.74
C VAL A 611 24.04 18.98 24.26
N GLY A 612 25.05 18.47 24.98
CA GLY A 612 25.04 18.52 26.45
C GLY A 612 24.10 17.51 27.13
N GLY A 613 23.59 16.54 26.37
CA GLY A 613 22.53 15.63 26.78
C GLY A 613 21.18 16.11 26.24
N ALA A 614 20.27 15.20 25.95
CA ALA A 614 18.97 15.60 25.42
C ALA A 614 18.08 16.01 26.58
N THR A 615 17.68 17.27 26.60
CA THR A 615 16.96 17.86 27.71
C THR A 615 15.60 18.37 27.25
N ARG A 616 14.69 18.53 28.21
CA ARG A 616 13.36 19.07 27.93
C ARG A 616 13.42 20.46 27.27
N THR A 617 14.42 21.29 27.57
CA THR A 617 14.56 22.65 27.00
C THR A 617 14.81 22.66 25.50
N ASP A 618 15.19 21.52 24.91
CA ASP A 618 15.42 21.36 23.46
C ASP A 618 14.12 21.28 22.65
N ILE A 619 12.96 21.45 23.30
CA ILE A 619 11.63 21.22 22.77
C ILE A 619 10.81 22.49 22.94
N CYS A 620 10.69 23.24 21.84
CA CYS A 620 9.83 24.40 21.69
C CYS A 620 8.84 24.14 20.53
N GLN A 621 7.55 24.30 20.81
CA GLN A 621 6.49 24.09 19.81
C GLN A 621 6.57 25.09 18.66
N GLY A 622 6.41 24.58 17.44
CA GLY A 622 6.26 25.38 16.22
C GLY A 622 4.80 25.69 15.89
N ALA A 623 4.50 25.77 14.60
CA ALA A 623 3.18 26.16 14.09
C ALA A 623 2.14 25.02 14.03
N LEU A 624 2.45 23.84 14.56
CA LEU A 624 1.57 22.66 14.57
C LEU A 624 0.90 22.51 15.93
N GLY A 625 -0.37 22.10 15.93
CA GLY A 625 -1.18 21.86 17.14
C GLY A 625 -0.94 20.48 17.75
N ASP A 626 0.31 20.10 17.98
CA ASP A 626 0.74 18.81 18.49
C ASP A 626 1.44 18.92 19.87
N CYS A 627 1.07 19.93 20.65
CA CYS A 627 1.54 20.14 22.03
C CYS A 627 1.54 18.88 22.90
N TRP A 628 0.55 18.00 22.71
CA TRP A 628 0.44 16.70 23.37
C TRP A 628 1.65 15.79 23.11
N LEU A 629 2.18 15.79 21.89
CA LEU A 629 3.37 15.02 21.51
C LEU A 629 4.61 15.64 22.14
N LEU A 630 4.73 16.96 22.09
CA LEU A 630 5.90 17.67 22.62
C LEU A 630 5.98 17.57 24.14
N ALA A 631 4.85 17.63 24.85
CA ALA A 631 4.80 17.34 26.27
C ALA A 631 5.25 15.89 26.57
N ALA A 632 4.90 14.94 25.70
CA ALA A 632 5.37 13.56 25.83
C ALA A 632 6.88 13.42 25.60
N ILE A 633 7.43 14.08 24.57
CA ILE A 633 8.88 14.10 24.29
C ILE A 633 9.62 14.79 25.45
N ALA A 634 9.08 15.86 26.01
CA ALA A 634 9.70 16.56 27.14
C ALA A 634 9.76 15.68 28.40
N SER A 635 8.71 14.93 28.71
CA SER A 635 8.77 13.96 29.81
C SER A 635 9.72 12.80 29.52
N LEU A 636 9.85 12.37 28.26
CA LEU A 636 10.79 11.32 27.85
C LEU A 636 12.24 11.66 28.22
N THR A 637 12.64 12.93 28.12
CA THR A 637 14.00 13.38 28.49
C THR A 637 14.34 13.23 29.98
N LEU A 638 13.35 13.01 30.85
CA LEU A 638 13.58 12.78 32.28
C LEU A 638 14.08 11.36 32.57
N ASN A 639 13.96 10.44 31.61
CA ASN A 639 14.36 9.05 31.75
C ASN A 639 15.27 8.63 30.59
N GLU A 640 16.59 8.70 30.81
CA GLU A 640 17.61 8.39 29.80
C GLU A 640 17.50 6.96 29.26
N ASP A 641 17.09 5.99 30.08
CA ASP A 641 16.97 4.59 29.68
C ASP A 641 15.80 4.36 28.70
N VAL A 642 14.68 5.04 28.94
CA VAL A 642 13.53 5.02 28.02
C VAL A 642 13.86 5.83 26.78
N MET A 643 14.54 6.97 26.93
CA MET A 643 14.96 7.79 25.80
C MET A 643 15.88 7.04 24.84
N ALA A 644 16.85 6.28 25.35
CA ALA A 644 17.77 5.49 24.52
C ALA A 644 17.07 4.40 23.69
N ARG A 645 15.86 3.98 24.08
CA ARG A 645 15.02 3.06 23.29
C ARG A 645 14.42 3.73 22.08
N VAL A 646 13.93 4.95 22.25
CA VAL A 646 13.24 5.72 21.20
C VAL A 646 14.23 6.40 20.27
N VAL A 647 15.33 6.90 20.84
CA VAL A 647 16.42 7.59 20.15
C VAL A 647 17.68 6.73 20.28
N PRO A 648 17.92 5.78 19.36
CA PRO A 648 19.12 4.95 19.38
C PRO A 648 20.40 5.79 19.39
N SER A 649 21.36 5.38 20.22
CA SER A 649 22.67 6.01 20.31
C SER A 649 23.53 5.80 19.04
N GLY A 650 24.56 6.63 18.83
CA GLY A 650 25.49 6.50 17.70
C GLY A 650 25.10 7.25 16.42
N GLN A 651 24.11 8.16 16.53
CA GLN A 651 23.69 9.07 15.46
C GLN A 651 24.39 10.42 15.63
N ASP A 652 25.04 10.92 14.56
CA ASP A 652 25.74 12.22 14.58
C ASP A 652 25.76 12.89 13.19
N PHE A 653 26.13 14.18 13.17
CA PHE A 653 26.45 14.94 11.96
C PHE A 653 27.96 14.96 11.67
N GLY A 654 28.71 13.99 12.21
CA GLY A 654 30.16 13.91 12.15
C GLY A 654 30.68 13.15 10.92
N SER A 655 31.79 12.42 11.08
CA SER A 655 32.49 11.75 9.99
C SER A 655 31.71 10.61 9.31
N SER A 656 30.62 10.18 9.92
CA SER A 656 29.79 9.05 9.47
C SER A 656 28.40 9.49 8.99
N TYR A 657 28.23 10.80 8.78
CA TYR A 657 27.00 11.43 8.34
C TYR A 657 26.66 11.07 6.89
N ALA A 658 25.41 10.66 6.67
CA ALA A 658 24.85 10.37 5.36
C ALA A 658 23.43 10.95 5.19
N GLY A 659 23.06 11.96 5.99
CA GLY A 659 21.73 12.58 5.92
C GLY A 659 20.58 11.65 6.30
N ILE A 660 20.84 10.63 7.13
CA ILE A 660 19.91 9.55 7.53
C ILE A 660 19.94 9.36 9.04
N PHE A 661 18.76 9.22 9.63
CA PHE A 661 18.53 9.00 11.06
C PHE A 661 17.43 7.94 11.26
N HIS A 662 17.34 7.37 12.45
CA HIS A 662 16.27 6.45 12.79
C HIS A 662 15.82 6.57 14.25
N PHE A 663 14.55 6.21 14.47
CA PHE A 663 13.87 6.25 15.76
C PHE A 663 13.02 4.99 15.92
N GLN A 664 12.80 4.56 17.16
CA GLN A 664 11.94 3.42 17.45
C GLN A 664 10.69 3.86 18.19
N PHE A 665 9.53 3.48 17.66
CA PHE A 665 8.25 3.75 18.31
C PHE A 665 7.54 2.44 18.59
N TRP A 666 6.94 2.35 19.76
CA TRP A 666 5.96 1.33 20.04
C TRP A 666 4.67 1.64 19.27
N GLN A 667 4.16 0.67 18.53
CA GLN A 667 2.97 0.76 17.70
C GLN A 667 2.09 -0.45 17.96
N PHE A 668 1.07 -0.26 18.81
CA PHE A 668 -0.02 -1.21 19.03
C PHE A 668 0.41 -2.63 19.43
N GLY A 669 1.46 -2.74 20.26
CA GLY A 669 1.99 -4.00 20.78
C GLY A 669 3.35 -4.40 20.21
N GLU A 670 3.88 -3.66 19.23
CA GLU A 670 5.14 -3.97 18.55
C GLU A 670 6.03 -2.73 18.47
N TRP A 671 7.34 -2.88 18.70
CA TRP A 671 8.33 -1.85 18.41
C TRP A 671 8.63 -1.82 16.92
N VAL A 672 8.71 -0.61 16.36
CA VAL A 672 8.91 -0.35 14.94
C VAL A 672 10.07 0.63 14.77
N ASP A 673 11.05 0.27 13.95
CA ASP A 673 12.20 1.09 13.61
C ASP A 673 11.89 1.93 12.35
N VAL A 674 12.01 3.25 12.48
CA VAL A 674 11.58 4.23 11.48
C VAL A 674 12.76 5.05 11.02
N VAL A 675 13.15 4.82 9.77
CA VAL A 675 14.23 5.56 9.10
C VAL A 675 13.68 6.84 8.49
N ILE A 676 14.40 7.95 8.61
CA ILE A 676 14.10 9.22 7.94
C ILE A 676 15.39 9.87 7.39
N ASP A 677 15.23 10.76 6.42
CA ASP A 677 16.26 11.77 6.14
C ASP A 677 16.11 13.01 7.05
N ASP A 678 17.11 13.87 7.06
CA ASP A 678 17.15 15.08 7.89
C ASP A 678 16.64 16.37 7.23
N ARG A 679 15.92 16.29 6.11
CA ARG A 679 15.27 17.48 5.52
C ARG A 679 14.09 17.91 6.40
N LEU A 680 14.08 19.13 6.90
CA LEU A 680 13.05 19.65 7.80
C LEU A 680 12.28 20.81 7.14
N PRO A 681 10.95 20.96 7.40
CA PRO A 681 10.16 22.08 6.92
C PRO A 681 10.60 23.41 7.54
N VAL A 682 10.87 24.39 6.70
CA VAL A 682 11.41 25.71 7.07
C VAL A 682 10.61 26.80 6.37
N LYS A 683 10.27 27.85 7.11
CA LYS A 683 9.62 29.05 6.59
C LYS A 683 10.39 30.27 7.08
N ASP A 684 10.68 31.20 6.17
CA ASP A 684 11.44 32.41 6.48
C ASP A 684 12.79 32.15 7.18
N GLY A 685 13.45 31.04 6.81
CA GLY A 685 14.74 30.62 7.37
C GLY A 685 14.68 30.00 8.77
N LYS A 686 13.49 29.79 9.34
CA LYS A 686 13.29 29.14 10.64
C LYS A 686 12.52 27.82 10.50
N LEU A 687 12.78 26.87 11.39
CA LEU A 687 12.01 25.62 11.45
C LEU A 687 10.53 25.94 11.68
N LEU A 688 9.67 25.27 10.92
CA LEU A 688 8.22 25.50 10.99
C LEU A 688 7.58 24.80 12.19
N PHE A 689 8.12 23.65 12.59
CA PHE A 689 7.60 22.79 13.65
C PHE A 689 8.56 22.77 14.86
N VAL A 690 8.65 21.67 15.61
CA VAL A 690 9.47 21.64 16.83
C VAL A 690 10.94 21.99 16.56
N HIS A 691 11.55 22.72 17.50
CA HIS A 691 12.94 23.13 17.45
C HIS A 691 13.52 23.32 18.86
N SER A 692 14.85 23.34 18.96
CA SER A 692 15.61 23.67 20.19
C SER A 692 15.95 25.16 20.24
N GLU A 693 16.03 25.72 21.45
CA GLU A 693 16.46 27.12 21.67
C GLU A 693 17.95 27.33 21.34
N GLU A 694 18.79 26.31 21.54
CA GLU A 694 20.24 26.35 21.25
C GLU A 694 20.55 26.51 19.74
N GLY A 695 19.56 26.33 18.88
CA GLY A 695 19.59 26.66 17.44
C GLY A 695 20.50 25.79 16.56
N ASN A 696 21.40 25.00 17.15
CA ASN A 696 22.27 24.04 16.46
C ASN A 696 21.97 22.57 16.80
N GLU A 697 20.91 22.29 17.55
CA GLU A 697 20.49 20.95 17.97
C GLU A 697 19.19 20.52 17.28
N PHE A 698 19.11 19.28 16.79
CA PHE A 698 18.06 18.85 15.85
C PHE A 698 17.38 17.51 16.17
N TRP A 699 17.75 16.79 17.25
CA TRP A 699 17.10 15.50 17.55
C TRP A 699 15.58 15.63 17.75
N SER A 700 15.11 16.70 18.39
CA SER A 700 13.69 16.97 18.66
C SER A 700 12.89 17.19 17.37
N ALA A 701 13.47 17.93 16.41
CA ALA A 701 12.86 18.11 15.07
C ALA A 701 12.79 16.81 14.27
N LEU A 702 13.82 15.95 14.40
CA LEU A 702 13.90 14.69 13.68
C LEU A 702 12.97 13.61 14.25
N ILE A 703 12.81 13.52 15.57
CA ILE A 703 11.87 12.58 16.19
C ILE A 703 10.41 12.93 15.82
N GLU A 704 10.04 14.22 15.80
CA GLU A 704 8.71 14.66 15.36
C GLU A 704 8.48 14.30 13.89
N LYS A 705 9.48 14.48 13.01
CA LYS A 705 9.40 14.03 11.61
C LYS A 705 9.19 12.53 11.48
N ALA A 706 9.94 11.72 12.23
CA ALA A 706 9.79 10.28 12.21
C ALA A 706 8.41 9.85 12.69
N TYR A 707 7.87 10.52 13.70
CA TYR A 707 6.53 10.28 14.21
C TYR A 707 5.43 10.72 13.22
N ALA A 708 5.63 11.84 12.52
CA ALA A 708 4.78 12.29 11.41
C ALA A 708 4.75 11.25 10.27
N LYS A 709 5.90 10.68 9.92
CA LYS A 709 6.01 9.62 8.91
C LYS A 709 5.19 8.37 9.28
N VAL A 710 5.26 7.90 10.53
CA VAL A 710 4.48 6.74 10.99
C VAL A 710 2.98 6.98 10.86
N ASN A 711 2.55 8.21 11.18
CA ASN A 711 1.16 8.64 11.13
C ASN A 711 0.69 9.10 9.74
N GLY A 712 1.62 9.22 8.77
CA GLY A 712 1.37 9.50 7.37
C GLY A 712 1.75 10.92 6.90
N CYS A 713 1.59 11.94 7.73
CA CYS A 713 1.97 13.34 7.47
C CYS A 713 2.00 14.14 8.79
N TYR A 714 2.55 15.37 8.76
CA TYR A 714 2.57 16.26 9.93
C TYR A 714 1.16 16.64 10.40
N GLU A 715 0.23 16.93 9.48
CA GLU A 715 -1.16 17.30 9.83
C GLU A 715 -1.89 16.19 10.62
N ALA A 716 -1.52 14.93 10.43
CA ALA A 716 -2.11 13.81 11.17
C ALA A 716 -1.77 13.84 12.68
N LEU A 717 -0.75 14.60 13.08
CA LEU A 717 -0.35 14.81 14.48
C LEU A 717 -1.20 15.90 15.16
N SER A 718 -1.91 16.72 14.40
CA SER A 718 -2.76 17.78 14.95
C SER A 718 -3.89 17.19 15.80
N GLY A 719 -3.96 17.61 17.07
CA GLY A 719 -4.95 17.14 18.04
C GLY A 719 -4.72 15.70 18.50
N GLY A 720 -4.41 15.53 19.79
CA GLY A 720 -4.16 14.25 20.44
C GLY A 720 -4.06 14.38 21.95
N SER A 721 -3.88 13.24 22.62
CA SER A 721 -3.68 13.15 24.07
C SER A 721 -2.23 12.82 24.39
N THR A 722 -1.67 13.39 25.45
CA THR A 722 -0.26 13.14 25.85
C THR A 722 -0.01 11.66 26.13
N THR A 723 -1.03 10.96 26.65
CA THR A 723 -1.07 9.49 26.77
C THR A 723 -0.65 8.76 25.49
N GLU A 724 -1.03 9.25 24.30
CA GLU A 724 -0.71 8.61 23.04
C GLU A 724 0.81 8.62 22.77
N GLY A 725 1.46 9.75 23.06
CA GLY A 725 2.90 9.90 22.93
C GLY A 725 3.62 9.05 23.96
N PHE A 726 3.17 9.06 25.22
CA PHE A 726 3.77 8.25 26.27
C PHE A 726 3.74 6.75 25.92
N GLU A 727 2.61 6.23 25.46
CA GLU A 727 2.49 4.83 25.05
C GLU A 727 3.40 4.48 23.88
N ASP A 728 3.51 5.37 22.88
CA ASP A 728 4.33 5.12 21.70
C ASP A 728 5.84 5.25 21.98
N PHE A 729 6.23 5.98 23.04
CA PHE A 729 7.62 6.10 23.47
C PHE A 729 8.04 5.04 24.48
N THR A 730 7.10 4.44 25.23
CA THR A 730 7.42 3.54 26.33
C THR A 730 6.95 2.10 26.10
N GLY A 731 5.90 1.90 25.29
CA GLY A 731 5.11 0.66 25.29
C GLY A 731 4.27 0.45 26.55
N GLY A 732 4.33 1.38 27.50
CA GLY A 732 3.65 1.38 28.79
C GLY A 732 2.16 1.65 28.68
N ILE A 733 1.47 1.70 29.82
CA ILE A 733 0.03 1.99 29.90
C ILE A 733 -0.19 3.33 30.58
N ALA A 734 -0.98 4.19 29.95
CA ALA A 734 -1.35 5.48 30.52
C ALA A 734 -2.65 5.37 31.33
N GLU A 735 -2.65 5.96 32.51
CA GLU A 735 -3.81 6.15 33.37
C GLU A 735 -4.11 7.65 33.49
N SER A 736 -5.39 8.00 33.62
CA SER A 736 -5.82 9.39 33.71
C SER A 736 -6.66 9.60 34.97
N TYR A 737 -6.29 10.60 35.78
CA TYR A 737 -7.05 11.01 36.96
C TYR A 737 -7.69 12.39 36.73
N GLU A 738 -9.00 12.48 36.97
CA GLU A 738 -9.71 13.75 37.05
C GLU A 738 -9.41 14.41 38.40
N LEU A 739 -8.71 15.55 38.39
CA LEU A 739 -8.20 16.19 39.62
C LEU A 739 -9.31 16.62 40.59
N ARG A 740 -10.52 16.90 40.07
CA ARG A 740 -11.70 17.22 40.90
C ARG A 740 -12.21 16.05 41.72
N LYS A 741 -11.88 14.82 41.32
CA LYS A 741 -12.27 13.56 41.99
C LYS A 741 -11.05 12.73 42.38
N ALA A 742 -9.87 13.36 42.41
CA ALA A 742 -8.63 12.66 42.67
C ALA A 742 -8.58 12.08 44.09
N PRO A 743 -7.90 10.94 44.26
CA PRO A 743 -7.78 10.31 45.57
C PRO A 743 -6.90 11.16 46.50
N PRO A 744 -7.11 11.07 47.83
CA PRO A 744 -6.43 11.93 48.80
C PRO A 744 -4.91 11.74 48.86
N ASP A 745 -4.41 10.60 48.37
CA ASP A 745 -3.01 10.20 48.28
C ASP A 745 -2.38 10.47 46.90
N LEU A 746 -3.05 11.22 46.02
CA LEU A 746 -2.55 11.52 44.66
C LEU A 746 -1.13 12.10 44.65
N PHE A 747 -0.77 12.93 45.62
CA PHE A 747 0.58 13.49 45.69
C PHE A 747 1.65 12.40 45.86
N GLN A 748 1.40 11.41 46.72
CA GLN A 748 2.29 10.26 46.91
C GLN A 748 2.31 9.36 45.67
N ILE A 749 1.17 9.20 44.99
CA ILE A 749 1.11 8.49 43.70
C ILE A 749 2.03 9.17 42.67
N ILE A 750 1.98 10.49 42.57
CA ILE A 750 2.83 11.28 41.67
C ILE A 750 4.32 11.10 42.02
N GLN A 751 4.68 11.20 43.30
CA GLN A 751 6.08 11.00 43.73
C GLN A 751 6.59 9.60 43.39
N LYS A 752 5.84 8.55 43.74
CA LYS A 752 6.18 7.16 43.42
C LYS A 752 6.29 6.94 41.90
N ALA A 753 5.40 7.55 41.12
CA ALA A 753 5.43 7.46 39.67
C ALA A 753 6.70 8.09 39.10
N LEU A 754 7.07 9.30 39.53
CA LEU A 754 8.29 9.97 39.12
C LEU A 754 9.55 9.20 39.55
N GLU A 755 9.60 8.69 40.78
CA GLU A 755 10.69 7.85 41.27
C GLU A 755 10.85 6.55 40.48
N SER A 756 9.74 6.00 39.97
CA SER A 756 9.75 4.82 39.10
C SER A 756 10.10 5.11 37.64
N GLY A 757 10.33 6.38 37.30
CA GLY A 757 10.64 6.81 35.94
C GLY A 757 9.43 6.85 35.00
N ALA A 758 8.21 6.83 35.54
CA ALA A 758 6.97 7.00 34.78
C ALA A 758 6.92 8.37 34.11
N LEU A 759 6.23 8.46 32.98
CA LEU A 759 6.04 9.72 32.27
C LEU A 759 4.73 10.36 32.70
N LEU A 760 4.79 11.61 33.17
CA LEU A 760 3.61 12.32 33.67
C LEU A 760 3.31 13.54 32.80
N GLY A 761 2.02 13.75 32.55
CA GLY A 761 1.48 14.91 31.84
C GLY A 761 0.22 15.43 32.53
N CYS A 762 -0.15 16.68 32.28
CA CYS A 762 -1.38 17.26 32.80
C CYS A 762 -1.96 18.28 31.81
N SER A 763 -3.25 18.56 31.95
CA SER A 763 -3.94 19.47 31.05
C SER A 763 -5.08 20.22 31.75
N ILE A 764 -5.47 21.33 31.12
CA ILE A 764 -6.60 22.18 31.53
C ILE A 764 -7.68 22.08 30.47
N ASP A 765 -8.88 21.63 30.85
CA ASP A 765 -9.99 21.48 29.92
C ASP A 765 -10.49 22.83 29.38
N ILE A 766 -10.98 22.82 28.15
CA ILE A 766 -11.64 23.95 27.51
C ILE A 766 -13.15 23.88 27.71
N THR A 767 -13.77 25.04 27.92
CA THR A 767 -15.23 25.17 28.01
C THR A 767 -15.90 25.37 26.65
N SER A 768 -15.15 25.83 25.66
CA SER A 768 -15.59 26.02 24.28
C SER A 768 -14.39 25.89 23.32
N ALA A 769 -14.64 25.63 22.04
CA ALA A 769 -13.57 25.55 21.03
C ALA A 769 -12.78 26.87 20.88
N ALA A 770 -13.39 28.01 21.24
CA ALA A 770 -12.71 29.32 21.25
C ALA A 770 -11.72 29.47 22.41
N ASP A 771 -11.80 28.61 23.44
CA ASP A 771 -10.88 28.60 24.58
C ASP A 771 -9.63 27.74 24.32
N SER A 772 -9.51 27.11 23.14
CA SER A 772 -8.32 26.33 22.76
C SER A 772 -7.09 27.23 22.70
N GLU A 773 -6.03 26.84 23.41
CA GLU A 773 -4.78 27.60 23.59
C GLU A 773 -4.97 29.00 24.21
N ALA A 774 -6.09 29.24 24.89
CA ALA A 774 -6.33 30.52 25.56
C ALA A 774 -5.47 30.67 26.83
N ILE A 775 -4.76 31.80 26.93
CA ILE A 775 -3.92 32.13 28.08
C ILE A 775 -4.78 32.75 29.20
N THR A 776 -4.71 32.17 30.40
CA THR A 776 -5.39 32.66 31.61
C THR A 776 -4.70 33.91 32.16
N SER A 777 -5.37 34.60 33.10
CA SER A 777 -4.77 35.76 33.80
C SER A 777 -3.51 35.41 34.61
N GLN A 778 -3.30 34.13 34.94
CA GLN A 778 -2.11 33.63 35.63
C GLN A 778 -1.11 32.95 34.67
N LYS A 779 -1.25 33.22 33.35
CA LYS A 779 -0.40 32.71 32.27
C LYS A 779 -0.38 31.19 32.06
N LEU A 780 -1.36 30.45 32.57
CA LEU A 780 -1.60 29.05 32.16
C LEU A 780 -2.39 29.00 30.85
N VAL A 781 -2.10 28.01 30.00
CA VAL A 781 -2.73 27.82 28.69
C VAL A 781 -3.80 26.73 28.79
N LYS A 782 -5.02 27.02 28.33
CA LYS A 782 -6.12 26.03 28.29
C LYS A 782 -6.08 25.18 27.01
N GLY A 783 -6.59 23.95 27.07
CA GLY A 783 -6.62 23.03 25.93
C GLY A 783 -5.22 22.61 25.48
N HIS A 784 -4.26 22.66 26.39
CA HIS A 784 -2.83 22.47 26.15
C HIS A 784 -2.25 21.43 27.10
N ALA A 785 -1.27 20.67 26.62
CA ALA A 785 -0.58 19.66 27.39
C ALA A 785 0.65 20.23 28.09
N TYR A 786 0.81 19.90 29.37
CA TYR A 786 1.98 20.21 30.19
C TYR A 786 2.65 18.91 30.63
N SER A 787 3.97 18.93 30.80
CA SER A 787 4.71 17.83 31.42
C SER A 787 4.81 18.07 32.92
N LEU A 788 4.55 17.06 33.75
CA LEU A 788 4.84 17.14 35.19
C LEU A 788 6.22 16.52 35.43
N THR A 789 7.20 17.36 35.79
CA THR A 789 8.63 17.03 35.78
C THR A 789 9.23 16.86 37.18
N GLY A 790 8.43 17.07 38.24
CA GLY A 790 8.89 16.93 39.61
C GLY A 790 7.78 17.08 40.65
N ALA A 791 7.97 16.48 41.81
CA ALA A 791 7.13 16.65 42.99
C ALA A 791 8.01 16.60 44.25
N THR A 792 7.97 17.65 45.06
CA THR A 792 8.82 17.77 46.26
C THR A 792 8.06 18.42 47.40
N GLU A 793 8.56 18.22 48.61
CA GLU A 793 8.07 18.90 49.81
C GLU A 793 9.16 19.83 50.35
N VAL A 794 8.80 21.05 50.73
CA VAL A 794 9.73 22.05 51.27
C VAL A 794 9.23 22.61 52.59
N HIS A 795 10.16 23.00 53.48
CA HIS A 795 9.78 23.66 54.72
C HIS A 795 9.47 25.14 54.47
N TYR A 796 8.22 25.53 54.71
CA TYR A 796 7.76 26.90 54.54
C TYR A 796 6.92 27.36 55.74
N ARG A 797 7.35 28.44 56.40
CA ARG A 797 6.64 29.08 57.54
C ARG A 797 6.22 28.10 58.66
N GLY A 798 7.07 27.13 58.98
CA GLY A 798 6.84 26.17 60.09
C GLY A 798 5.95 24.99 59.72
N GLY A 799 5.56 24.83 58.46
CA GLY A 799 4.87 23.67 57.92
C GLY A 799 5.60 23.09 56.70
N LEU A 800 5.13 21.93 56.24
CA LEU A 800 5.61 21.27 55.03
C LEU A 800 4.68 21.66 53.88
N GLU A 801 5.22 22.30 52.84
CA GLU A 801 4.47 22.69 51.64
C GLU A 801 4.74 21.70 50.51
N LYS A 802 3.68 21.20 49.88
CA LYS A 802 3.75 20.26 48.75
C LYS A 802 3.82 21.04 47.44
N LEU A 803 4.90 20.85 46.68
CA LEU A 803 5.15 21.53 45.42
C LEU A 803 5.21 20.52 44.26
N VAL A 804 4.70 20.93 43.11
CA VAL A 804 4.83 20.21 41.84
C VAL A 804 5.50 21.11 40.82
N ARG A 805 6.31 20.51 39.95
CA ARG A 805 7.02 21.18 38.86
C ARG A 805 6.39 20.79 37.54
N MET A 806 6.02 21.79 36.75
CA MET A 806 5.41 21.61 35.44
C MET A 806 6.26 22.30 34.39
N ARG A 807 6.21 21.78 33.17
CA ARG A 807 6.84 22.41 32.01
C ARG A 807 5.82 22.63 30.90
N ASN A 808 5.81 23.85 30.38
CA ASN A 808 5.11 24.23 29.17
C ASN A 808 5.96 23.81 27.94
N PRO A 809 5.47 22.95 27.03
CA PRO A 809 6.20 22.56 25.82
C PRO A 809 6.42 23.70 24.81
N TRP A 810 5.84 24.89 25.02
CA TRP A 810 6.22 26.10 24.27
C TRP A 810 7.64 26.59 24.61
N GLY A 811 8.21 26.16 25.73
CA GLY A 811 9.50 26.66 26.23
C GLY A 811 9.44 28.11 26.74
N GLN A 812 8.24 28.65 26.94
CA GLN A 812 7.96 30.02 27.37
C GLN A 812 6.56 30.10 27.97
N VAL A 813 6.19 31.26 28.53
CA VAL A 813 4.87 31.52 29.14
C VAL A 813 4.66 30.66 30.37
N GLU A 814 5.13 31.20 31.50
CA GLU A 814 5.14 30.53 32.80
C GLU A 814 4.11 31.08 33.79
N TRP A 815 3.77 30.26 34.77
CA TRP A 815 2.92 30.61 35.91
C TRP A 815 3.42 31.84 36.65
N THR A 816 2.53 32.80 36.91
CA THR A 816 2.87 34.04 37.63
C THR A 816 2.36 34.08 39.08
N GLY A 817 1.85 32.97 39.60
CA GLY A 817 1.34 32.89 40.97
C GLY A 817 2.43 32.54 41.98
N ALA A 818 1.99 32.10 43.17
CA ALA A 818 2.90 31.65 44.22
C ALA A 818 3.79 30.49 43.73
N TRP A 819 5.06 30.52 44.13
CA TRP A 819 6.12 29.56 43.76
C TRP A 819 6.62 29.65 42.31
N SER A 820 6.17 30.62 41.54
CA SER A 820 6.83 31.00 40.28
C SER A 820 8.32 31.35 40.48
N ASP A 821 9.10 31.35 39.40
CA ASP A 821 10.55 31.57 39.45
C ASP A 821 10.96 32.86 40.18
N ASN A 822 10.18 33.92 40.01
CA ASN A 822 10.41 35.22 40.66
C ASN A 822 9.60 35.43 41.96
N SER A 823 8.96 34.38 42.49
CA SER A 823 8.06 34.46 43.65
C SER A 823 8.81 34.82 44.94
N SER A 824 8.18 35.66 45.77
CA SER A 824 8.75 36.08 47.05
C SER A 824 8.85 34.95 48.10
N GLU A 825 8.05 33.91 47.92
CA GLU A 825 7.86 32.73 48.76
C GLU A 825 9.17 31.94 48.87
N TRP A 826 9.92 31.84 47.77
CA TRP A 826 11.25 31.24 47.75
C TRP A 826 12.22 31.87 48.75
N LYS A 827 12.09 33.17 49.05
CA LYS A 827 12.96 33.86 50.01
C LYS A 827 12.86 33.30 51.43
N SER A 828 11.75 32.63 51.76
CA SER A 828 11.49 32.04 53.08
C SER A 828 11.78 30.54 53.15
N VAL A 829 12.22 29.90 52.06
CA VAL A 829 12.69 28.51 52.01
C VAL A 829 14.20 28.49 52.17
N ASP A 830 14.74 27.49 52.86
CA ASP A 830 16.19 27.31 53.03
C ASP A 830 16.87 27.17 51.66
N PRO A 831 17.97 27.89 51.37
CA PRO A 831 18.67 27.78 50.09
C PRO A 831 19.06 26.35 49.68
N SER A 832 19.28 25.44 50.63
CA SER A 832 19.61 24.04 50.36
C SER A 832 18.40 23.20 49.92
N GLU A 833 17.18 23.65 50.22
CA GLU A 833 15.91 23.03 49.80
C GLU A 833 15.33 23.69 48.54
N ARG A 834 15.93 24.79 48.04
CA ARG A 834 15.46 25.47 46.84
C ARG A 834 15.86 24.66 45.59
N PRO A 835 14.89 24.16 44.81
CA PRO A 835 15.20 23.63 43.49
C PRO A 835 15.73 24.78 42.61
N ASN A 836 16.68 24.49 41.71
CA ASN A 836 17.21 25.47 40.75
C ASN A 836 16.04 26.08 39.95
N ALA A 837 15.74 27.36 40.18
CA ALA A 837 14.62 28.07 39.57
C ALA A 837 15.09 29.50 39.25
N SER A 838 15.48 29.73 37.99
CA SER A 838 15.82 31.06 37.47
C SER A 838 16.12 30.97 35.97
N ALA A 839 15.17 30.53 35.15
CA ALA A 839 15.23 30.68 33.70
C ALA A 839 13.80 30.77 33.14
N GLU A 840 13.55 31.64 32.16
CA GLU A 840 12.27 31.63 31.43
C GLU A 840 12.36 30.55 30.34
N ASP A 841 12.25 29.28 30.74
CA ASP A 841 12.42 28.08 29.92
C ASP A 841 11.12 27.26 29.78
N GLY A 842 10.01 27.81 30.30
CA GLY A 842 8.70 27.20 30.36
C GLY A 842 8.49 26.29 31.56
N GLU A 843 9.50 26.04 32.40
CA GLU A 843 9.40 25.25 33.63
C GLU A 843 9.11 26.13 34.85
N PHE A 844 8.18 25.70 35.70
CA PHE A 844 7.84 26.45 36.91
C PHE A 844 7.34 25.53 38.01
N TRP A 845 7.42 26.01 39.25
CA TRP A 845 6.82 25.36 40.41
C TRP A 845 5.48 25.99 40.78
N MET A 846 4.58 25.17 41.31
CA MET A 846 3.35 25.64 41.96
C MET A 846 3.01 24.76 43.14
N SER A 847 2.18 25.26 44.07
CA SER A 847 1.69 24.41 45.15
C SER A 847 0.74 23.33 44.62
N PHE A 848 0.78 22.14 45.23
CA PHE A 848 -0.10 21.04 44.85
C PHE A 848 -1.59 21.41 44.98
N GLN A 849 -1.93 22.28 45.93
CA GLN A 849 -3.29 22.79 46.08
C GLN A 849 -3.73 23.66 44.89
N GLU A 850 -2.85 24.53 44.39
CA GLU A 850 -3.16 25.32 43.18
C GLU A 850 -3.19 24.44 41.94
N PHE A 851 -2.31 23.44 41.83
CA PHE A 851 -2.36 22.44 40.76
C PHE A 851 -3.74 21.78 40.67
N MET A 852 -4.25 21.26 41.79
CA MET A 852 -5.58 20.64 41.88
C MET A 852 -6.74 21.59 41.55
N ARG A 853 -6.54 22.90 41.71
CA ARG A 853 -7.56 23.92 41.44
C ARG A 853 -7.57 24.37 39.97
N GLN A 854 -6.40 24.47 39.37
CA GLN A 854 -6.21 25.04 38.02
C GLN A 854 -6.29 23.98 36.93
N TYR A 855 -5.69 22.81 37.16
CA TYR A 855 -5.66 21.72 36.20
C TYR A 855 -6.91 20.84 36.33
N CYS A 856 -7.26 20.17 35.23
CA CYS A 856 -8.44 19.30 35.19
C CYS A 856 -8.05 17.83 35.26
N ARG A 857 -6.93 17.47 34.61
CA ARG A 857 -6.51 16.08 34.43
C ARG A 857 -5.01 15.91 34.63
N ILE A 858 -4.63 14.76 35.18
CA ILE A 858 -3.25 14.27 35.19
C ILE A 858 -3.21 12.88 34.55
N GLU A 859 -2.20 12.66 33.72
CA GLU A 859 -1.94 11.44 32.97
C GLU A 859 -0.62 10.85 33.46
N ILE A 860 -0.63 9.58 33.83
CA ILE A 860 0.54 8.86 34.35
C ILE A 860 0.76 7.63 33.48
N CYS A 861 1.88 7.55 32.78
CA CYS A 861 2.25 6.41 31.97
C CYS A 861 3.24 5.51 32.70
N THR A 862 2.76 4.36 33.13
CA THR A 862 3.55 3.33 33.79
C THR A 862 4.32 2.53 32.76
N LEU A 863 5.63 2.39 32.97
CA LEU A 863 6.54 1.71 32.06
C LEU A 863 6.33 0.20 32.03
N THR A 864 6.70 -0.44 30.92
CA THR A 864 6.76 -1.91 30.84
C THR A 864 7.91 -2.47 31.67
N PRO A 865 7.83 -3.74 32.11
CA PRO A 865 8.88 -4.37 32.92
C PRO A 865 10.28 -4.29 32.32
N ASP A 866 10.38 -4.42 31.00
CA ASP A 866 11.65 -4.36 30.31
C ASP A 866 12.24 -2.95 30.32
N ALA A 867 11.42 -1.90 30.48
CA ALA A 867 11.82 -0.49 30.57
C ALA A 867 12.29 -0.04 31.96
N ILE A 868 12.07 -0.85 32.99
CA ILE A 868 12.49 -0.55 34.35
C ILE A 868 13.89 -1.15 34.58
N THR A 869 14.91 -0.29 34.66
CA THR A 869 16.31 -0.68 34.89
C THR A 869 16.67 -0.76 36.38
N SER A 870 15.92 -0.05 37.24
CA SER A 870 16.13 0.00 38.68
C SER A 870 15.40 -1.14 39.41
N GLY A 871 16.13 -1.88 40.26
CA GLY A 871 15.54 -2.92 41.13
C GLY A 871 14.67 -2.40 42.28
N ALA A 872 14.49 -1.07 42.41
CA ALA A 872 13.71 -0.45 43.48
C ALA A 872 12.18 -0.52 43.25
N VAL A 873 11.73 -0.82 42.03
CA VAL A 873 10.31 -0.84 41.64
C VAL A 873 9.90 -2.24 41.22
N LYS A 874 8.81 -2.76 41.78
CA LYS A 874 8.24 -4.05 41.35
C LYS A 874 7.62 -3.88 39.93
N PRO A 875 8.01 -4.69 38.94
CA PRO A 875 7.46 -4.59 37.60
C PRO A 875 6.01 -5.12 37.54
N TRP A 876 5.16 -4.49 36.73
CA TRP A 876 3.81 -4.96 36.43
C TRP A 876 3.84 -6.22 35.56
N SER A 877 2.96 -7.18 35.78
CA SER A 877 2.71 -8.25 34.81
C SER A 877 1.92 -7.70 33.62
N VAL A 878 2.38 -7.92 32.39
CA VAL A 878 1.78 -7.36 31.17
C VAL A 878 1.33 -8.47 30.23
N SER A 879 0.08 -8.41 29.78
CA SER A 879 -0.47 -9.28 28.74
C SER A 879 -1.11 -8.47 27.62
N ASN A 880 -0.73 -8.75 26.36
CA ASN A 880 -1.21 -8.03 25.18
C ASN A 880 -1.91 -8.98 24.20
N TYR A 881 -3.11 -8.62 23.74
CA TYR A 881 -3.92 -9.42 22.82
C TYR A 881 -4.38 -8.61 21.63
N ASN A 882 -4.01 -9.07 20.45
CA ASN A 882 -4.47 -8.47 19.19
C ASN A 882 -5.82 -9.06 18.80
N GLY A 883 -6.79 -8.20 18.51
CA GLY A 883 -8.12 -8.58 18.05
C GLY A 883 -8.63 -7.68 16.93
N ASN A 884 -9.77 -8.04 16.37
CA ASN A 884 -10.40 -7.30 15.29
C ASN A 884 -11.92 -7.34 15.40
N TRP A 885 -12.54 -6.22 15.02
CA TRP A 885 -13.96 -6.11 14.75
C TRP A 885 -14.14 -6.15 13.24
N ARG A 886 -14.95 -7.10 12.78
CA ARG A 886 -15.30 -7.25 11.36
C ARG A 886 -16.82 -7.29 11.21
N ARG A 887 -17.34 -6.49 10.29
CA ARG A 887 -18.75 -6.37 9.97
C ARG A 887 -19.35 -7.73 9.67
N GLY A 888 -20.51 -8.00 10.28
CA GLY A 888 -21.21 -9.28 10.16
C GLY A 888 -20.59 -10.46 10.91
N SER A 889 -19.43 -10.32 11.56
CA SER A 889 -18.87 -11.39 12.38
C SER A 889 -18.58 -10.87 13.79
N THR A 890 -17.40 -10.30 14.02
CA THR A 890 -16.96 -9.89 15.36
C THR A 890 -17.30 -8.46 15.74
N ALA A 891 -17.83 -7.63 14.83
CA ALA A 891 -18.24 -6.25 15.12
C ALA A 891 -19.62 -6.17 15.79
N GLY A 892 -19.72 -6.69 17.02
CA GLY A 892 -20.99 -6.88 17.74
C GLY A 892 -21.61 -5.63 18.35
N GLY A 893 -20.84 -4.53 18.47
CA GLY A 893 -21.26 -3.31 19.17
C GLY A 893 -21.32 -3.51 20.68
N CYS A 894 -21.71 -2.49 21.45
CA CYS A 894 -21.73 -2.56 22.92
C CYS A 894 -22.96 -3.29 23.47
N ARG A 895 -23.05 -3.44 24.81
CA ARG A 895 -24.13 -4.19 25.51
C ARG A 895 -25.55 -3.71 25.20
N ASN A 896 -25.71 -2.48 24.71
CA ASN A 896 -26.97 -1.91 24.23
C ASN A 896 -27.53 -2.65 23.00
N ASN A 897 -26.69 -3.45 22.33
CA ASN A 897 -27.02 -4.27 21.16
C ASN A 897 -26.99 -5.77 21.54
N PRO A 898 -27.91 -6.27 22.38
CA PRO A 898 -27.84 -7.64 22.92
C PRO A 898 -27.91 -8.74 21.84
N GLN A 899 -28.41 -8.43 20.65
CA GLN A 899 -28.50 -9.39 19.54
C GLN A 899 -27.12 -9.76 18.98
N THR A 900 -26.15 -8.83 19.07
CA THR A 900 -24.85 -8.94 18.41
C THR A 900 -23.67 -8.78 19.36
N PHE A 901 -23.86 -8.20 20.56
CA PHE A 901 -22.81 -7.96 21.56
C PHE A 901 -21.98 -9.21 21.88
N TRP A 902 -22.64 -10.37 21.98
CA TRP A 902 -21.99 -11.64 22.29
C TRP A 902 -21.04 -12.13 21.20
N MET A 903 -21.11 -11.59 19.97
CA MET A 903 -20.22 -11.94 18.87
C MET A 903 -18.87 -11.22 18.92
N ASN A 904 -18.69 -10.21 19.78
CA ASN A 904 -17.39 -9.58 19.97
C ASN A 904 -16.38 -10.60 20.53
N PRO A 905 -15.07 -10.41 20.29
CA PRO A 905 -14.03 -11.26 20.87
C PRO A 905 -14.08 -11.22 22.41
N GLN A 906 -13.73 -12.34 23.06
CA GLN A 906 -13.85 -12.49 24.51
C GLN A 906 -12.51 -12.96 25.12
N PHE A 907 -12.15 -12.43 26.29
CA PHE A 907 -10.88 -12.70 26.96
C PHE A 907 -11.12 -13.01 28.43
N VAL A 908 -10.57 -14.11 28.94
CA VAL A 908 -10.63 -14.49 30.36
C VAL A 908 -9.34 -14.09 31.05
N ILE A 909 -9.44 -13.37 32.16
CA ILE A 909 -8.35 -12.94 33.03
C ILE A 909 -8.51 -13.65 34.37
N LYS A 910 -7.45 -14.27 34.87
CA LYS A 910 -7.39 -14.91 36.19
C LYS A 910 -6.57 -14.07 37.16
N LEU A 911 -7.19 -13.67 38.26
CA LEU A 911 -6.58 -12.93 39.37
C LEU A 911 -6.48 -13.87 40.58
N GLU A 912 -5.27 -14.22 41.02
CA GLU A 912 -5.05 -15.19 42.12
C GLU A 912 -4.56 -14.52 43.41
N GLU A 913 -3.50 -13.71 43.31
CA GLU A 913 -2.83 -13.10 44.45
C GLU A 913 -3.33 -11.66 44.69
N GLN A 914 -3.59 -11.32 45.96
CA GLN A 914 -3.89 -9.96 46.38
C GLN A 914 -2.62 -9.11 46.42
N ASP A 915 -2.78 -7.80 46.29
CA ASP A 915 -1.68 -6.82 46.30
C ASP A 915 -1.02 -6.74 47.70
N ASP A 916 0.28 -6.46 47.75
CA ASP A 916 1.08 -6.51 49.01
C ASP A 916 1.22 -5.14 49.71
N ASP A 917 0.57 -4.05 49.24
CA ASP A 917 0.81 -2.69 49.79
C ASP A 917 0.12 -2.51 51.17
N PRO A 918 0.89 -2.35 52.27
CA PRO A 918 0.33 -2.16 53.61
C PRO A 918 -0.38 -0.81 53.81
N ASN A 919 -0.30 0.11 52.85
CA ASN A 919 -0.99 1.42 52.89
C ASN A 919 -2.30 1.44 52.10
N ASP A 920 -2.64 0.38 51.35
CA ASP A 920 -3.92 0.31 50.64
C ASP A 920 -5.03 -0.20 51.58
N ASN A 921 -6.10 0.58 51.73
CA ASN A 921 -7.25 0.21 52.54
C ASN A 921 -8.19 -0.77 51.80
N GLN A 922 -7.89 -1.13 50.55
CA GLN A 922 -8.68 -2.06 49.74
C GLN A 922 -7.95 -3.40 49.57
N THR A 923 -8.48 -4.46 50.19
CA THR A 923 -8.04 -5.84 49.90
C THR A 923 -8.55 -6.28 48.53
N GLY A 924 -7.67 -6.49 47.55
CA GLY A 924 -8.02 -6.93 46.21
C GLY A 924 -6.81 -7.17 45.32
N CYS A 925 -7.08 -7.45 44.05
CA CYS A 925 -6.09 -7.58 42.98
C CYS A 925 -6.22 -6.36 42.06
N SER A 926 -5.16 -5.56 41.96
CA SER A 926 -5.13 -4.38 41.11
C SER A 926 -4.76 -4.74 39.67
N MET A 927 -5.58 -4.29 38.73
CA MET A 927 -5.31 -4.40 37.31
C MET A 927 -5.70 -3.13 36.54
N VAL A 928 -4.97 -2.82 35.48
CA VAL A 928 -5.31 -1.79 34.50
C VAL A 928 -5.59 -2.48 33.19
N VAL A 929 -6.78 -2.23 32.64
CA VAL A 929 -7.18 -2.75 31.32
C VAL A 929 -7.13 -1.58 30.33
N GLY A 930 -6.40 -1.74 29.24
CA GLY A 930 -6.27 -0.77 28.15
C GLY A 930 -6.76 -1.34 26.83
N LEU A 931 -7.70 -0.67 26.17
CA LEU A 931 -8.21 -1.05 24.85
C LEU A 931 -7.82 0.02 23.83
N ILE A 932 -6.84 -0.30 22.98
CA ILE A 932 -6.31 0.61 21.94
C ILE A 932 -6.79 0.21 20.54
N GLN A 933 -7.31 1.16 19.76
CA GLN A 933 -7.65 0.97 18.34
C GLN A 933 -6.48 1.34 17.42
N LYS A 934 -6.26 0.55 16.37
CA LYS A 934 -5.04 0.65 15.53
C LYS A 934 -5.22 1.55 14.31
N ASN A 935 -4.13 2.25 13.94
CA ASN A 935 -3.93 2.94 12.65
C ASN A 935 -4.95 4.02 12.23
N ARG A 936 -5.82 4.51 13.12
CA ARG A 936 -6.89 5.45 12.74
C ARG A 936 -6.39 6.82 12.29
N ARG A 937 -5.29 7.35 12.85
CA ARG A 937 -4.71 8.65 12.43
C ARG A 937 -4.36 8.68 10.93
N ARG A 938 -3.89 7.56 10.37
CA ARG A 938 -3.56 7.41 8.94
C ARG A 938 -4.78 7.48 8.03
N LEU A 939 -5.97 7.17 8.56
CA LEU A 939 -7.23 7.16 7.82
C LEU A 939 -7.90 8.55 7.80
N ARG A 940 -7.40 9.54 8.54
CA ARG A 940 -7.94 10.92 8.53
C ARG A 940 -7.91 11.57 7.15
N LYS A 941 -6.91 11.25 6.34
CA LYS A 941 -6.82 11.68 4.93
C LYS A 941 -7.98 11.14 4.07
N GLU A 942 -8.60 10.04 4.50
CA GLU A 942 -9.75 9.38 3.85
C GLU A 942 -11.09 9.82 4.49
N GLY A 943 -11.06 10.77 5.43
CA GLY A 943 -12.24 11.28 6.15
C GLY A 943 -12.70 10.41 7.33
N GLU A 944 -11.91 9.40 7.70
CA GLU A 944 -12.21 8.48 8.81
C GLU A 944 -11.51 8.93 10.11
N ASP A 945 -12.22 8.88 11.24
CA ASP A 945 -11.67 9.26 12.57
C ASP A 945 -11.76 8.12 13.60
N MET A 946 -11.34 8.34 14.84
CA MET A 946 -11.42 7.37 15.94
C MET A 946 -12.85 6.85 16.14
N HIS A 947 -13.00 5.54 16.31
CA HIS A 947 -14.27 4.95 16.73
C HIS A 947 -14.49 5.15 18.22
N THR A 948 -15.75 5.26 18.63
CA THR A 948 -16.13 5.19 20.04
C THR A 948 -15.97 3.75 20.54
N ILE A 949 -14.99 3.50 21.41
CA ILE A 949 -14.63 2.17 21.92
C ILE A 949 -14.80 2.07 23.43
N GLY A 950 -14.90 0.84 23.93
CA GLY A 950 -14.98 0.53 25.36
C GLY A 950 -15.09 -0.98 25.60
N TYR A 951 -15.13 -1.39 26.86
CA TYR A 951 -15.19 -2.80 27.23
C TYR A 951 -16.05 -3.04 28.47
N ALA A 952 -16.54 -4.27 28.60
CA ALA A 952 -17.30 -4.73 29.76
C ALA A 952 -16.60 -5.93 30.42
N ILE A 953 -16.66 -6.00 31.75
CA ILE A 953 -16.05 -7.05 32.55
C ILE A 953 -17.13 -7.80 33.33
N TYR A 954 -17.14 -9.12 33.21
CA TYR A 954 -18.07 -10.03 33.88
C TYR A 954 -17.31 -10.97 34.81
N GLU A 955 -17.92 -11.39 35.91
CA GLU A 955 -17.39 -12.51 36.71
C GLU A 955 -17.59 -13.81 35.92
N PHE A 956 -16.49 -14.50 35.62
CA PHE A 956 -16.49 -15.66 34.75
C PHE A 956 -16.75 -16.94 35.55
N LYS A 957 -17.77 -17.69 35.11
CA LYS A 957 -18.15 -19.01 35.63
C LYS A 957 -18.49 -19.88 34.44
N GLY A 958 -17.50 -20.55 33.87
CA GLY A 958 -17.68 -21.29 32.62
C GLY A 958 -16.46 -22.08 32.18
N GLN A 959 -16.56 -22.69 31.00
CA GLN A 959 -15.44 -23.34 30.32
C GLN A 959 -14.71 -22.32 29.45
N ARG A 960 -13.37 -22.30 29.51
CA ARG A 960 -12.55 -21.33 28.77
C ARG A 960 -12.55 -21.58 27.26
N ASP A 961 -12.70 -22.84 26.83
CA ASP A 961 -12.71 -23.26 25.41
C ASP A 961 -14.11 -23.21 24.78
N VAL A 962 -14.86 -22.13 25.03
CA VAL A 962 -16.20 -21.92 24.46
C VAL A 962 -16.40 -20.42 24.22
N HIS A 963 -16.92 -20.08 23.04
CA HIS A 963 -17.42 -18.73 22.80
C HIS A 963 -18.81 -18.57 23.45
N LEU A 964 -18.91 -17.71 24.47
CA LEU A 964 -20.15 -17.54 25.22
C LEU A 964 -21.26 -16.92 24.37
N ASP A 965 -22.46 -17.46 24.48
CA ASP A 965 -23.60 -17.08 23.65
C ASP A 965 -24.36 -15.87 24.23
N LYS A 966 -25.39 -15.45 23.49
CA LYS A 966 -26.31 -14.39 23.89
C LYS A 966 -26.93 -14.61 25.27
N ASN A 967 -27.26 -15.84 25.65
CA ASN A 967 -27.99 -16.13 26.88
C ASN A 967 -27.12 -15.85 28.12
N TYR A 968 -25.81 -16.11 28.02
CA TYR A 968 -24.87 -15.78 29.08
C TYR A 968 -24.94 -14.29 29.47
N PHE A 969 -24.82 -13.39 28.49
CA PHE A 969 -24.83 -11.93 28.74
C PHE A 969 -26.19 -11.36 29.12
N LEU A 970 -27.29 -12.09 28.86
CA LEU A 970 -28.62 -11.73 29.33
C LEU A 970 -28.87 -12.15 30.78
N THR A 971 -28.20 -13.19 31.25
CA THR A 971 -28.39 -13.76 32.59
C THR A 971 -27.35 -13.29 33.62
N HIS A 972 -26.19 -12.82 33.16
CA HIS A 972 -25.09 -12.36 34.02
C HIS A 972 -24.96 -10.83 33.98
N ALA A 973 -24.85 -10.22 35.16
CA ALA A 973 -24.62 -8.79 35.29
C ALA A 973 -23.13 -8.43 35.13
N GLN A 974 -22.87 -7.23 34.62
CA GLN A 974 -21.51 -6.68 34.53
C GLN A 974 -20.96 -6.44 35.94
N LYS A 975 -19.72 -6.88 36.19
CA LYS A 975 -19.00 -6.62 37.44
C LYS A 975 -18.30 -5.26 37.40
N ALA A 976 -17.70 -4.95 36.25
CA ALA A 976 -17.05 -3.68 35.97
C ALA A 976 -17.15 -3.37 34.47
N ARG A 977 -16.74 -2.17 34.06
CA ARG A 977 -16.71 -1.73 32.66
C ARG A 977 -15.79 -0.53 32.54
N SER A 978 -15.38 -0.18 31.32
CA SER A 978 -14.79 1.13 31.08
C SER A 978 -15.75 2.23 31.54
N GLU A 979 -15.23 3.30 32.15
CA GLU A 979 -16.07 4.35 32.73
C GLU A 979 -17.04 4.96 31.71
N THR A 980 -16.53 5.20 30.50
CA THR A 980 -17.29 5.68 29.36
C THR A 980 -16.85 4.96 28.07
N PHE A 981 -17.73 5.01 27.07
CA PHE A 981 -17.36 4.70 25.69
C PHE A 981 -17.00 6.02 25.02
N ILE A 982 -15.76 6.17 24.57
CA ILE A 982 -15.22 7.44 24.07
C ILE A 982 -14.41 7.21 22.79
N ASN A 983 -14.37 8.21 21.92
CA ASN A 983 -13.64 8.22 20.65
C ASN A 983 -12.17 8.62 20.84
N LEU A 984 -11.49 7.99 21.80
CA LEU A 984 -10.05 8.12 22.00
C LEU A 984 -9.30 6.97 21.32
N ARG A 985 -7.99 7.16 21.08
CA ARG A 985 -7.12 6.10 20.58
C ARG A 985 -7.11 4.89 21.52
N GLU A 986 -7.04 5.14 22.82
CA GLU A 986 -7.11 4.12 23.86
C GLU A 986 -8.08 4.53 24.97
N VAL A 987 -8.77 3.53 25.50
CA VAL A 987 -9.56 3.64 26.72
C VAL A 987 -8.94 2.72 27.76
N SER A 988 -8.42 3.31 28.83
CA SER A 988 -7.81 2.59 29.95
C SER A 988 -8.54 2.89 31.25
N THR A 989 -8.63 1.90 32.14
CA THR A 989 -9.22 2.07 33.48
C THR A 989 -8.57 1.11 34.46
N ARG A 990 -8.25 1.60 35.66
CA ARG A 990 -7.78 0.80 36.80
C ARG A 990 -8.96 0.19 37.54
N PHE A 991 -8.82 -1.08 37.91
CA PHE A 991 -9.78 -1.83 38.69
C PHE A 991 -9.09 -2.52 39.86
N THR A 992 -9.76 -2.55 41.00
CA THR A 992 -9.42 -3.42 42.13
C THR A 992 -10.54 -4.44 42.27
N LEU A 993 -10.25 -5.69 41.92
CA LEU A 993 -11.23 -6.78 41.92
C LEU A 993 -10.81 -7.87 42.91
N PRO A 994 -11.75 -8.60 43.54
CA PRO A 994 -11.37 -9.74 44.37
C PRO A 994 -10.73 -10.86 43.52
N PRO A 995 -9.92 -11.75 44.12
CA PRO A 995 -9.41 -12.92 43.42
C PRO A 995 -10.52 -13.73 42.75
N GLY A 996 -10.32 -14.13 41.51
CA GLY A 996 -11.32 -14.80 40.68
C GLY A 996 -11.00 -14.74 39.19
N GLU A 997 -11.90 -15.32 38.39
CA GLU A 997 -11.83 -15.26 36.93
C GLU A 997 -12.82 -14.23 36.37
N TYR A 998 -12.38 -13.47 35.38
CA TYR A 998 -13.14 -12.37 34.80
C TYR A 998 -13.12 -12.44 33.28
N LEU A 999 -14.25 -12.16 32.64
CA LEU A 999 -14.39 -12.10 31.19
C LEU A 999 -14.43 -10.64 30.74
N VAL A 1000 -13.50 -10.25 29.89
CA VAL A 1000 -13.43 -8.93 29.24
C VAL A 1000 -13.94 -9.03 27.81
N VAL A 1001 -14.91 -8.20 27.47
CA VAL A 1001 -15.49 -8.11 26.11
C VAL A 1001 -15.25 -6.70 25.55
N PRO A 1002 -14.20 -6.50 24.72
CA PRO A 1002 -13.94 -5.25 24.03
C PRO A 1002 -14.86 -5.06 22.81
N SER A 1003 -15.38 -3.84 22.64
CA SER A 1003 -16.32 -3.53 21.56
C SER A 1003 -16.26 -2.07 21.14
N THR A 1004 -16.70 -1.79 19.92
CA THR A 1004 -17.16 -0.45 19.52
C THR A 1004 -18.52 -0.16 20.12
N PHE A 1005 -18.90 1.11 20.23
CA PHE A 1005 -20.23 1.48 20.73
C PHE A 1005 -21.34 0.97 19.78
N GLU A 1006 -21.22 1.30 18.51
CA GLU A 1006 -22.12 0.83 17.44
C GLU A 1006 -21.64 -0.52 16.88
N PRO A 1007 -22.57 -1.42 16.49
CA PRO A 1007 -22.20 -2.64 15.76
C PRO A 1007 -21.75 -2.32 14.34
N ASN A 1008 -21.17 -3.33 13.66
CA ASN A 1008 -20.75 -3.26 12.24
C ASN A 1008 -19.66 -2.23 11.91
N LYS A 1009 -18.91 -1.74 12.92
CA LYS A 1009 -17.72 -0.92 12.72
C LYS A 1009 -16.50 -1.84 12.56
N ASP A 1010 -15.84 -1.72 11.42
CA ASP A 1010 -14.60 -2.44 11.17
C ASP A 1010 -13.43 -1.75 11.88
N GLY A 1011 -12.64 -2.51 12.61
CA GLY A 1011 -11.46 -1.96 13.29
C GLY A 1011 -10.54 -3.05 13.82
N ASP A 1012 -9.27 -2.71 13.98
CA ASP A 1012 -8.30 -3.57 14.67
C ASP A 1012 -8.00 -2.96 16.04
N PHE A 1013 -7.76 -3.82 17.04
CA PHE A 1013 -7.47 -3.38 18.39
C PHE A 1013 -6.36 -4.21 19.05
N CYS A 1014 -5.77 -3.66 20.10
CA CYS A 1014 -4.98 -4.40 21.07
C CYS A 1014 -5.63 -4.23 22.45
N LEU A 1015 -5.88 -5.34 23.15
CA LEU A 1015 -6.30 -5.35 24.54
C LEU A 1015 -5.07 -5.61 25.41
N ARG A 1016 -4.82 -4.74 26.36
CA ARG A 1016 -3.67 -4.78 27.26
C ARG A 1016 -4.15 -4.92 28.69
N VAL A 1017 -3.53 -5.81 29.43
CA VAL A 1017 -3.83 -6.05 30.85
C VAL A 1017 -2.53 -5.93 31.63
N PHE A 1018 -2.48 -4.96 32.53
CA PHE A 1018 -1.39 -4.75 33.46
C PHE A 1018 -1.89 -5.14 34.85
N SER A 1019 -1.20 -6.01 35.56
CA SER A 1019 -1.55 -6.41 36.93
C SER A 1019 -0.34 -6.37 37.85
N GLU A 1020 -0.54 -6.02 39.12
CA GLU A 1020 0.58 -5.94 40.07
C GLU A 1020 1.22 -7.31 40.29
N LYS A 1021 0.39 -8.35 40.38
CA LYS A 1021 0.79 -9.75 40.47
C LYS A 1021 0.71 -10.41 39.10
N GLN A 1022 1.37 -11.56 38.93
CA GLN A 1022 1.23 -12.34 37.70
C GLN A 1022 -0.22 -12.79 37.52
N THR A 1023 -0.71 -12.64 36.29
CA THR A 1023 -2.07 -13.01 35.91
C THR A 1023 -2.04 -13.86 34.65
N GLU A 1024 -2.86 -14.89 34.63
CA GLU A 1024 -3.07 -15.71 33.44
C GLU A 1024 -4.22 -15.08 32.63
N THR A 1025 -3.95 -14.70 31.39
CA THR A 1025 -4.99 -14.22 30.48
C THR A 1025 -5.07 -15.13 29.25
N GLN A 1026 -6.29 -15.47 28.82
CA GLN A 1026 -6.56 -16.41 27.73
C GLN A 1026 -7.69 -15.89 26.84
N ILE A 1027 -7.63 -16.19 25.54
CA ILE A 1027 -8.75 -15.95 24.62
C ILE A 1027 -9.86 -16.98 24.92
N CYS A 1028 -11.09 -16.51 25.09
CA CYS A 1028 -12.27 -17.34 25.32
C CYS A 1028 -13.05 -17.46 24.01
N ASP A 1029 -12.79 -18.55 23.28
CA ASP A 1029 -13.34 -18.79 21.95
C ASP A 1029 -13.48 -20.30 21.72
N ASP A 1030 -14.26 -20.68 20.71
CA ASP A 1030 -14.49 -22.08 20.37
C ASP A 1030 -13.21 -22.72 19.77
N PRO A 1031 -12.82 -23.93 20.20
CA PRO A 1031 -11.73 -24.66 19.58
C PRO A 1031 -12.09 -25.03 18.14
N VAL A 1032 -11.06 -25.20 17.32
CA VAL A 1032 -11.23 -25.61 15.92
C VAL A 1032 -11.40 -27.14 15.88
N ASP A 1033 -12.63 -27.61 15.75
CA ASP A 1033 -12.96 -29.04 15.81
C ASP A 1033 -14.21 -29.39 14.98
N ALA A 1034 -14.31 -30.64 14.53
CA ALA A 1034 -15.50 -31.15 13.83
C ALA A 1034 -15.84 -32.59 14.21
N VAL A 1035 -17.11 -32.77 14.55
CA VAL A 1035 -17.77 -34.07 14.67
C VAL A 1035 -18.37 -34.41 13.31
N LEU A 1036 -17.67 -35.26 12.55
CA LEU A 1036 -18.07 -35.64 11.20
C LEU A 1036 -18.92 -36.91 11.23
N ASP A 1037 -20.07 -36.90 10.55
CA ASP A 1037 -20.87 -38.10 10.35
C ASP A 1037 -20.18 -39.04 9.34
N ASN A 1038 -19.91 -40.28 9.75
CA ASN A 1038 -19.41 -41.35 8.89
C ASN A 1038 -20.52 -42.24 8.31
N ASP A 1039 -21.78 -41.81 8.45
CA ASP A 1039 -22.93 -42.49 7.88
C ASP A 1039 -22.84 -42.51 6.35
N THR A 1040 -22.35 -43.62 5.81
CA THR A 1040 -22.34 -43.94 4.38
C THR A 1040 -23.50 -44.89 4.10
N VAL A 1041 -24.21 -44.66 3.00
CA VAL A 1041 -25.30 -45.54 2.56
C VAL A 1041 -24.76 -46.50 1.52
N SER A 1042 -24.75 -47.79 1.82
CA SER A 1042 -24.33 -48.81 0.85
C SER A 1042 -25.40 -49.01 -0.23
N ASP A 1043 -25.00 -49.47 -1.42
CA ASP A 1043 -25.93 -49.77 -2.53
C ASP A 1043 -27.04 -50.78 -2.16
N SER A 1044 -26.80 -51.62 -1.14
CA SER A 1044 -27.76 -52.58 -0.59
C SER A 1044 -28.78 -51.96 0.36
N GLU A 1045 -28.47 -50.82 0.97
CA GLU A 1045 -29.33 -50.11 1.94
C GLU A 1045 -30.27 -49.11 1.27
N VAL A 1046 -30.05 -48.82 -0.01
CA VAL A 1046 -30.88 -47.87 -0.75
C VAL A 1046 -32.26 -48.46 -1.04
N GLU A 1047 -33.31 -47.81 -0.54
CA GLU A 1047 -34.70 -48.20 -0.79
C GLU A 1047 -35.02 -48.30 -2.30
N GLY A 1048 -35.86 -49.27 -2.66
CA GLY A 1048 -36.22 -49.53 -4.07
C GLY A 1048 -36.86 -48.32 -4.78
N SER A 1049 -37.57 -47.46 -4.04
CA SER A 1049 -38.15 -46.21 -4.55
C SER A 1049 -37.07 -45.18 -4.92
N PHE A 1050 -36.05 -45.00 -4.08
CA PHE A 1050 -34.91 -44.11 -4.33
C PHE A 1050 -34.03 -44.64 -5.46
N ARG A 1051 -33.82 -45.96 -5.52
CA ARG A 1051 -33.11 -46.61 -6.64
C ARG A 1051 -33.81 -46.39 -7.98
N ALA A 1052 -35.13 -46.50 -8.01
CA ALA A 1052 -35.92 -46.19 -9.21
C ALA A 1052 -35.87 -44.70 -9.59
N MET A 1053 -35.77 -43.80 -8.61
CA MET A 1053 -35.54 -42.37 -8.86
C MET A 1053 -34.14 -42.13 -9.43
N PHE A 1054 -33.10 -42.71 -8.84
CA PHE A 1054 -31.72 -42.61 -9.32
C PHE A 1054 -31.59 -43.10 -10.76
N VAL A 1055 -32.13 -44.27 -11.11
CA VAL A 1055 -32.09 -44.81 -12.48
C VAL A 1055 -32.76 -43.89 -13.50
N LYS A 1056 -33.78 -43.12 -13.10
CA LYS A 1056 -34.45 -42.15 -13.99
C LYS A 1056 -33.66 -40.85 -14.15
N LEU A 1057 -32.77 -40.55 -13.21
CA LEU A 1057 -32.00 -39.31 -13.15
C LEU A 1057 -30.57 -39.48 -13.66
N ALA A 1058 -29.96 -40.64 -13.40
CA ALA A 1058 -28.68 -41.05 -13.92
C ALA A 1058 -28.84 -41.43 -15.40
N GLY A 1059 -27.87 -41.02 -16.22
CA GLY A 1059 -27.87 -41.31 -17.65
C GLY A 1059 -27.59 -42.78 -17.96
N ALA A 1060 -27.22 -43.06 -19.21
CA ALA A 1060 -26.85 -44.41 -19.65
C ALA A 1060 -25.60 -44.98 -18.92
N ASP A 1061 -24.81 -44.12 -18.30
CA ASP A 1061 -23.62 -44.44 -17.51
C ASP A 1061 -23.92 -44.76 -16.04
N MET A 1062 -25.18 -44.67 -15.61
CA MET A 1062 -25.62 -45.00 -14.23
C MET A 1062 -24.87 -44.23 -13.14
N GLN A 1063 -24.36 -43.04 -13.47
CA GLN A 1063 -23.68 -42.13 -12.56
C GLN A 1063 -24.24 -40.71 -12.72
N ILE A 1064 -24.09 -39.87 -11.70
CA ILE A 1064 -24.57 -38.48 -11.72
C ILE A 1064 -23.38 -37.52 -11.70
N SER A 1065 -23.23 -36.73 -12.76
CA SER A 1065 -22.25 -35.64 -12.83
C SER A 1065 -22.69 -34.40 -12.06
N ALA A 1066 -21.77 -33.48 -11.78
CA ALA A 1066 -22.08 -32.21 -11.12
C ALA A 1066 -23.13 -31.35 -11.89
N VAL A 1067 -23.18 -31.46 -13.22
CA VAL A 1067 -24.16 -30.72 -14.06
C VAL A 1067 -25.56 -31.32 -13.92
N GLU A 1068 -25.64 -32.66 -13.89
CA GLU A 1068 -26.90 -33.37 -13.66
C GLU A 1068 -27.39 -33.14 -12.22
N LEU A 1069 -26.48 -33.21 -11.24
CA LEU A 1069 -26.77 -32.93 -9.83
C LEU A 1069 -27.39 -31.55 -9.64
N LYS A 1070 -26.83 -30.51 -10.28
CA LYS A 1070 -27.41 -29.15 -10.27
C LYS A 1070 -28.84 -29.14 -10.77
N THR A 1071 -29.09 -29.80 -11.89
CA THR A 1071 -30.42 -29.85 -12.51
C THR A 1071 -31.43 -30.56 -11.60
N ILE A 1072 -31.01 -31.63 -10.93
CA ILE A 1072 -31.82 -32.41 -10.00
C ILE A 1072 -32.18 -31.56 -8.78
N LEU A 1073 -31.16 -31.01 -8.10
CA LEU A 1073 -31.36 -30.25 -6.86
C LEU A 1073 -32.20 -28.99 -7.10
N ASN A 1074 -31.98 -28.27 -8.21
CA ASN A 1074 -32.74 -27.05 -8.50
C ASN A 1074 -34.20 -27.34 -8.83
N LYS A 1075 -34.52 -28.48 -9.44
CA LYS A 1075 -35.92 -28.92 -9.62
C LYS A 1075 -36.62 -29.21 -8.30
N VAL A 1076 -35.88 -29.65 -7.29
CA VAL A 1076 -36.41 -29.98 -5.96
C VAL A 1076 -36.62 -28.69 -5.16
N ILE A 1077 -35.62 -27.81 -5.15
CA ILE A 1077 -35.68 -26.52 -4.46
C ILE A 1077 -36.74 -25.60 -5.07
N ALA A 1078 -36.90 -25.56 -6.39
CA ALA A 1078 -37.91 -24.69 -7.04
C ALA A 1078 -39.36 -24.98 -6.62
N LYS A 1079 -39.63 -26.13 -5.98
CA LYS A 1079 -40.95 -26.49 -5.43
C LYS A 1079 -41.16 -26.00 -3.99
N ARG A 1080 -40.16 -25.39 -3.37
CA ARG A 1080 -40.18 -24.92 -2.00
C ARG A 1080 -40.30 -23.40 -1.96
N THR A 1081 -41.21 -22.91 -1.11
CA THR A 1081 -41.46 -21.48 -0.89
C THR A 1081 -40.85 -20.96 0.41
N ASP A 1082 -40.40 -21.89 1.26
CA ASP A 1082 -39.83 -21.66 2.59
C ASP A 1082 -38.31 -21.40 2.56
N ILE A 1083 -37.70 -21.35 1.39
CA ILE A 1083 -36.25 -21.12 1.20
C ILE A 1083 -36.10 -20.10 0.08
N LYS A 1084 -35.33 -19.04 0.34
CA LYS A 1084 -34.96 -18.06 -0.69
C LYS A 1084 -33.57 -18.42 -1.23
N THR A 1085 -33.50 -18.82 -2.49
CA THR A 1085 -32.24 -19.10 -3.18
C THR A 1085 -32.47 -19.09 -4.69
N ASP A 1086 -31.44 -18.73 -5.46
CA ASP A 1086 -31.42 -18.84 -6.92
C ASP A 1086 -31.20 -20.29 -7.40
N GLY A 1087 -31.13 -21.24 -6.45
CA GLY A 1087 -30.81 -22.63 -6.65
C GLY A 1087 -29.31 -22.90 -6.58
N PHE A 1088 -28.93 -24.17 -6.44
CA PHE A 1088 -27.54 -24.57 -6.32
C PHE A 1088 -26.70 -24.15 -7.53
N SER A 1089 -25.53 -23.60 -7.24
CA SER A 1089 -24.51 -23.29 -8.22
C SER A 1089 -23.77 -24.56 -8.67
N LEU A 1090 -23.18 -24.53 -9.87
CA LEU A 1090 -22.38 -25.65 -10.36
C LEU A 1090 -21.11 -25.88 -9.51
N ASP A 1091 -20.57 -24.84 -8.85
CA ASP A 1091 -19.39 -24.98 -8.00
C ASP A 1091 -19.75 -25.68 -6.70
N THR A 1092 -20.90 -25.37 -6.10
CA THR A 1092 -21.44 -26.12 -4.96
C THR A 1092 -21.64 -27.59 -5.32
N CYS A 1093 -22.26 -27.89 -6.47
CA CYS A 1093 -22.41 -29.26 -6.94
C CYS A 1093 -21.06 -29.95 -7.19
N ARG A 1094 -20.04 -29.23 -7.67
CA ARG A 1094 -18.68 -29.79 -7.81
C ARG A 1094 -18.04 -30.08 -6.46
N ILE A 1095 -18.26 -29.25 -5.44
CA ILE A 1095 -17.78 -29.49 -4.07
C ILE A 1095 -18.45 -30.74 -3.51
N MET A 1096 -19.77 -30.85 -3.66
CA MET A 1096 -20.53 -32.04 -3.25
C MET A 1096 -20.02 -33.31 -3.91
N VAL A 1097 -19.77 -33.28 -5.23
CA VAL A 1097 -19.22 -34.44 -5.94
C VAL A 1097 -17.82 -34.78 -5.42
N ASN A 1098 -16.89 -33.82 -5.34
CA ASN A 1098 -15.52 -34.13 -4.88
C ASN A 1098 -15.47 -34.68 -3.43
N LEU A 1099 -16.44 -34.31 -2.59
CA LEU A 1099 -16.51 -34.78 -1.21
C LEU A 1099 -17.02 -36.22 -1.11
N MET A 1100 -17.91 -36.63 -2.01
CA MET A 1100 -18.61 -37.92 -1.97
C MET A 1100 -18.03 -38.97 -2.93
N ASP A 1101 -17.23 -38.53 -3.92
CA ASP A 1101 -16.57 -39.35 -4.93
C ASP A 1101 -15.39 -40.11 -4.33
N ASP A 1102 -15.68 -41.24 -3.69
CA ASP A 1102 -14.67 -42.09 -3.03
C ASP A 1102 -13.92 -42.94 -4.06
N ASP A 1103 -14.50 -43.19 -5.23
CA ASP A 1103 -13.93 -44.00 -6.32
C ASP A 1103 -13.09 -43.18 -7.33
N GLY A 1104 -13.15 -41.84 -7.26
CA GLY A 1104 -12.36 -40.92 -8.07
C GLY A 1104 -12.85 -40.80 -9.52
N THR A 1105 -14.09 -41.17 -9.79
CA THR A 1105 -14.70 -41.13 -11.13
C THR A 1105 -15.10 -39.72 -11.56
N GLY A 1106 -15.15 -38.76 -10.62
CA GLY A 1106 -15.63 -37.40 -10.83
C GLY A 1106 -17.16 -37.32 -10.99
N LYS A 1107 -17.87 -38.39 -10.62
CA LYS A 1107 -19.34 -38.53 -10.67
C LYS A 1107 -19.82 -39.30 -9.44
N LEU A 1108 -21.13 -39.38 -9.24
CA LEU A 1108 -21.72 -40.07 -8.09
C LEU A 1108 -22.44 -41.36 -8.49
N GLY A 1109 -22.04 -42.47 -7.89
CA GLY A 1109 -22.76 -43.73 -7.88
C GLY A 1109 -24.01 -43.69 -6.99
N LEU A 1110 -24.73 -44.82 -6.92
CA LEU A 1110 -26.00 -44.92 -6.21
C LEU A 1110 -25.87 -44.66 -4.70
N GLY A 1111 -24.95 -45.36 -4.02
CA GLY A 1111 -24.68 -45.18 -2.58
C GLY A 1111 -24.12 -43.81 -2.23
N GLU A 1112 -23.21 -43.27 -3.05
CA GLU A 1112 -22.64 -41.93 -2.88
C GLU A 1112 -23.72 -40.84 -3.02
N PHE A 1113 -24.59 -40.96 -4.02
CA PHE A 1113 -25.71 -40.03 -4.20
C PHE A 1113 -26.75 -40.15 -3.08
N ALA A 1114 -27.03 -41.36 -2.58
CA ALA A 1114 -27.93 -41.55 -1.44
C ALA A 1114 -27.36 -40.92 -0.15
N THR A 1115 -26.04 -41.06 0.06
CA THR A 1115 -25.32 -40.43 1.18
C THR A 1115 -25.37 -38.91 1.09
N LEU A 1116 -25.08 -38.35 -0.09
CA LEU A 1116 -25.18 -36.92 -0.36
C LEU A 1116 -26.60 -36.39 -0.09
N TRP A 1117 -27.62 -37.11 -0.56
CA TRP A 1117 -29.01 -36.73 -0.39
C TRP A 1117 -29.41 -36.67 1.10
N LYS A 1118 -29.01 -37.67 1.89
CA LYS A 1118 -29.22 -37.69 3.35
C LYS A 1118 -28.56 -36.47 4.02
N LYS A 1119 -27.33 -36.12 3.62
CA LYS A 1119 -26.62 -34.93 4.13
C LYS A 1119 -27.31 -33.62 3.77
N VAL A 1120 -27.72 -33.44 2.51
CA VAL A 1120 -28.44 -32.23 2.08
C VAL A 1120 -29.76 -32.08 2.83
N GLN A 1121 -30.48 -33.17 3.09
CA GLN A 1121 -31.69 -33.16 3.94
C GLN A 1121 -31.39 -32.79 5.40
N LYS A 1122 -30.27 -33.27 5.97
CA LYS A 1122 -29.83 -32.86 7.32
C LYS A 1122 -29.57 -31.35 7.37
N TYR A 1123 -28.77 -30.83 6.44
CA TYR A 1123 -28.45 -29.40 6.38
C TYR A 1123 -29.67 -28.53 6.14
N MET A 1124 -30.62 -29.02 5.34
CA MET A 1124 -31.93 -28.38 5.16
C MET A 1124 -32.71 -28.24 6.47
N ASN A 1125 -32.73 -29.27 7.31
CA ASN A 1125 -33.42 -29.22 8.60
C ASN A 1125 -32.72 -28.26 9.57
N ILE A 1126 -31.38 -28.26 9.59
CA ILE A 1126 -30.59 -27.33 10.40
C ILE A 1126 -30.84 -25.89 9.95
N PHE A 1127 -30.86 -25.65 8.63
CA PHE A 1127 -31.08 -24.32 8.06
C PHE A 1127 -32.42 -23.74 8.54
N LYS A 1128 -33.51 -24.51 8.38
CA LYS A 1128 -34.85 -24.07 8.80
C LYS A 1128 -35.00 -23.88 10.30
N LYS A 1129 -34.29 -24.68 11.10
CA LYS A 1129 -34.34 -24.57 12.56
C LYS A 1129 -33.64 -23.29 13.05
N ASN A 1130 -32.60 -22.85 12.34
CA ASN A 1130 -31.78 -21.70 12.71
C ASN A 1130 -32.15 -20.41 11.97
N ASP A 1131 -33.06 -20.45 10.99
CA ASP A 1131 -33.76 -19.28 10.44
C ASP A 1131 -34.83 -18.81 11.44
N LEU A 1132 -34.39 -18.12 12.51
CA LEU A 1132 -35.23 -17.77 13.65
C LEU A 1132 -36.25 -16.68 13.30
N ASP A 1133 -35.93 -15.85 12.31
CA ASP A 1133 -36.81 -14.78 11.82
C ASP A 1133 -37.72 -15.23 10.66
N ASN A 1134 -37.61 -16.49 10.20
CA ASN A 1134 -38.33 -17.07 9.06
C ASN A 1134 -38.18 -16.22 7.79
N SER A 1135 -37.02 -15.59 7.61
CA SER A 1135 -36.72 -14.76 6.44
C SER A 1135 -36.52 -15.58 5.18
N GLY A 1136 -36.26 -16.89 5.31
CA GLY A 1136 -35.87 -17.79 4.23
C GLY A 1136 -34.37 -17.77 3.92
N ASN A 1137 -33.59 -17.02 4.71
CA ASN A 1137 -32.13 -16.88 4.69
C ASN A 1137 -31.58 -17.04 6.12
N ILE A 1138 -30.26 -17.23 6.27
CA ILE A 1138 -29.60 -17.24 7.57
C ILE A 1138 -28.80 -15.96 7.75
N SER A 1139 -29.07 -15.22 8.82
CA SER A 1139 -28.22 -14.09 9.23
C SER A 1139 -26.87 -14.59 9.76
N THR A 1140 -25.83 -13.75 9.75
CA THR A 1140 -24.52 -14.19 10.26
C THR A 1140 -24.51 -14.65 11.73
N PRO A 1141 -25.24 -14.07 12.70
CA PRO A 1141 -25.33 -14.64 14.04
C PRO A 1141 -25.93 -16.06 14.06
N GLU A 1142 -26.96 -16.29 13.24
CA GLU A 1142 -27.61 -17.59 13.07
C GLU A 1142 -26.66 -18.60 12.40
N LEU A 1143 -25.81 -18.17 11.46
CA LEU A 1143 -24.79 -19.02 10.86
C LEU A 1143 -23.85 -19.61 11.92
N ARG A 1144 -23.44 -18.81 12.92
CA ARG A 1144 -22.56 -19.30 14.00
C ARG A 1144 -23.23 -20.41 14.82
N LEU A 1145 -24.54 -20.29 15.08
CA LEU A 1145 -25.32 -21.32 15.77
C LEU A 1145 -25.51 -22.56 14.89
N ALA A 1146 -25.83 -22.36 13.61
CA ALA A 1146 -26.03 -23.43 12.64
C ALA A 1146 -24.76 -24.26 12.40
N LEU A 1147 -23.57 -23.64 12.44
CA LEU A 1147 -22.28 -24.34 12.39
C LEU A 1147 -22.10 -25.28 13.57
N LYS A 1148 -22.36 -24.81 14.80
CA LYS A 1148 -22.30 -25.63 16.02
C LYS A 1148 -23.26 -26.82 15.95
N GLU A 1149 -24.50 -26.59 15.53
CA GLU A 1149 -25.50 -27.65 15.36
C GLU A 1149 -25.13 -28.65 14.25
N SER A 1150 -24.42 -28.18 13.22
CA SER A 1150 -23.90 -29.04 12.14
C SER A 1150 -22.69 -29.89 12.56
N GLY A 1151 -22.19 -29.72 13.79
CA GLY A 1151 -21.04 -30.45 14.33
C GLY A 1151 -19.70 -29.75 14.15
N PHE A 1152 -19.68 -28.50 13.69
CA PHE A 1152 -18.45 -27.71 13.51
C PHE A 1152 -18.29 -26.69 14.63
N ARG A 1153 -17.13 -26.72 15.29
CA ARG A 1153 -16.66 -25.66 16.21
C ARG A 1153 -15.53 -24.91 15.51
N VAL A 1154 -15.69 -23.60 15.40
CA VAL A 1154 -14.75 -22.72 14.70
C VAL A 1154 -14.53 -21.46 15.52
N ASN A 1155 -13.30 -21.00 15.58
CA ASN A 1155 -12.94 -19.75 16.26
C ASN A 1155 -13.33 -18.51 15.43
N ASP A 1156 -13.24 -17.34 16.05
CA ASP A 1156 -13.58 -16.04 15.48
C ASP A 1156 -12.89 -15.78 14.14
N ALA A 1157 -11.62 -16.15 14.02
CA ALA A 1157 -10.85 -15.91 12.80
C ALA A 1157 -11.36 -16.74 11.61
N ILE A 1158 -11.66 -18.03 11.82
CA ILE A 1158 -12.27 -18.87 10.78
C ILE A 1158 -13.68 -18.37 10.47
N PHE A 1159 -14.44 -18.01 11.50
CA PHE A 1159 -15.80 -17.51 11.35
C PHE A 1159 -15.85 -16.22 10.52
N GLN A 1160 -14.93 -15.28 10.74
CA GLN A 1160 -14.77 -14.07 9.92
C GLN A 1160 -14.55 -14.41 8.45
N LEU A 1161 -13.70 -15.40 8.14
CA LEU A 1161 -13.42 -15.83 6.77
C LEU A 1161 -14.65 -16.47 6.12
N LEU A 1162 -15.41 -17.26 6.88
CA LEU A 1162 -16.67 -17.85 6.41
C LEU A 1162 -17.67 -16.76 6.04
N VAL A 1163 -17.88 -15.78 6.92
CA VAL A 1163 -18.77 -14.65 6.67
C VAL A 1163 -18.31 -13.85 5.46
N ALA A 1164 -17.02 -13.48 5.39
CA ALA A 1164 -16.48 -12.73 4.27
C ALA A 1164 -16.58 -13.46 2.92
N ARG A 1165 -16.64 -14.81 2.93
CA ARG A 1165 -16.68 -15.63 1.73
C ARG A 1165 -18.09 -15.97 1.26
N TYR A 1166 -18.99 -16.28 2.19
CA TYR A 1166 -20.31 -16.87 1.90
C TYR A 1166 -21.48 -15.93 2.24
N ALA A 1167 -21.27 -14.87 3.02
CA ALA A 1167 -22.35 -13.92 3.28
C ALA A 1167 -22.46 -12.89 2.14
N ALA A 1168 -23.70 -12.54 1.81
CA ALA A 1168 -24.04 -11.45 0.91
C ALA A 1168 -23.77 -10.08 1.57
N PRO A 1169 -23.76 -8.97 0.79
CA PRO A 1169 -23.51 -7.62 1.33
C PRO A 1169 -24.48 -7.15 2.42
N ASP A 1170 -25.66 -7.76 2.48
CA ASP A 1170 -26.67 -7.54 3.52
C ASP A 1170 -26.48 -8.40 4.77
N LEU A 1171 -25.40 -9.19 4.83
CA LEU A 1171 -25.03 -10.09 5.93
C LEU A 1171 -25.98 -11.28 6.09
N THR A 1172 -26.58 -11.73 4.98
CA THR A 1172 -27.35 -12.97 4.94
C THR A 1172 -26.64 -14.04 4.12
N VAL A 1173 -26.93 -15.31 4.41
CA VAL A 1173 -26.42 -16.49 3.72
C VAL A 1173 -27.62 -17.28 3.22
N ASP A 1174 -27.66 -17.52 1.91
CA ASP A 1174 -28.72 -18.32 1.29
C ASP A 1174 -28.46 -19.83 1.47
N PHE A 1175 -29.39 -20.67 1.04
CA PHE A 1175 -29.25 -22.11 1.23
C PHE A 1175 -28.12 -22.74 0.38
N ASP A 1176 -27.80 -22.20 -0.81
CA ASP A 1176 -26.70 -22.70 -1.64
C ASP A 1176 -25.36 -22.45 -0.95
N ASP A 1177 -25.12 -21.21 -0.54
CA ASP A 1177 -23.89 -20.79 0.13
C ASP A 1177 -23.73 -21.46 1.50
N PHE A 1178 -24.82 -21.66 2.24
CA PHE A 1178 -24.81 -22.41 3.51
C PHE A 1178 -24.33 -23.86 3.31
N VAL A 1179 -24.87 -24.56 2.30
CA VAL A 1179 -24.47 -25.94 2.01
C VAL A 1179 -23.06 -26.00 1.44
N ALA A 1180 -22.68 -25.06 0.57
CA ALA A 1180 -21.32 -24.95 0.04
C ALA A 1180 -20.29 -24.76 1.17
N CYS A 1181 -20.61 -23.91 2.15
CA CYS A 1181 -19.82 -23.67 3.34
C CYS A 1181 -19.59 -24.95 4.16
N LEU A 1182 -20.66 -25.65 4.54
CA LEU A 1182 -20.57 -26.87 5.36
C LEU A 1182 -19.84 -28.02 4.64
N MET A 1183 -20.15 -28.24 3.36
CA MET A 1183 -19.50 -29.29 2.58
C MET A 1183 -18.00 -29.03 2.39
N ARG A 1184 -17.62 -27.75 2.19
CA ARG A 1184 -16.21 -27.38 2.08
C ARG A 1184 -15.48 -27.53 3.40
N LEU A 1185 -16.08 -27.13 4.52
CA LEU A 1185 -15.56 -27.37 5.86
C LEU A 1185 -15.32 -28.86 6.10
N GLU A 1186 -16.33 -29.70 5.85
CA GLU A 1186 -16.22 -31.16 6.00
C GLU A 1186 -15.05 -31.73 5.18
N MET A 1187 -14.93 -31.34 3.91
CA MET A 1187 -13.85 -31.78 3.04
C MET A 1187 -12.48 -31.45 3.63
N MET A 1188 -12.32 -30.25 4.19
CA MET A 1188 -11.05 -29.79 4.73
C MET A 1188 -10.68 -30.51 6.02
N PHE A 1189 -11.64 -30.74 6.92
CA PHE A 1189 -11.41 -31.56 8.11
C PHE A 1189 -11.07 -33.01 7.78
N ARG A 1190 -11.78 -33.64 6.83
CA ARG A 1190 -11.48 -35.02 6.39
C ARG A 1190 -10.07 -35.11 5.82
N MET A 1191 -9.67 -34.15 5.00
CA MET A 1191 -8.34 -34.09 4.42
C MET A 1191 -7.25 -33.90 5.47
N PHE A 1192 -7.44 -32.96 6.41
CA PHE A 1192 -6.50 -32.73 7.50
C PHE A 1192 -6.32 -34.00 8.34
N LYS A 1193 -7.41 -34.61 8.81
CA LYS A 1193 -7.38 -35.86 9.61
C LYS A 1193 -6.79 -37.05 8.85
N LYS A 1194 -6.93 -37.08 7.51
CA LYS A 1194 -6.33 -38.14 6.66
C LYS A 1194 -4.81 -37.99 6.54
N ILE A 1195 -4.30 -36.75 6.51
CA ILE A 1195 -2.86 -36.47 6.41
C ILE A 1195 -2.20 -36.57 7.80
N ASP A 1196 -2.85 -36.06 8.86
CA ASP A 1196 -2.39 -36.16 10.25
C ASP A 1196 -2.77 -37.51 10.89
N ALA A 1197 -2.26 -38.61 10.33
CA ALA A 1197 -2.59 -39.96 10.78
C ALA A 1197 -2.20 -40.25 12.24
N HIS A 1198 -1.28 -39.45 12.80
CA HIS A 1198 -0.79 -39.59 14.18
C HIS A 1198 -1.44 -38.58 15.15
N ASN A 1199 -2.38 -37.76 14.68
CA ASN A 1199 -3.08 -36.74 15.47
C ASN A 1199 -2.12 -35.81 16.23
N THR A 1200 -1.07 -35.37 15.53
CA THR A 1200 -0.03 -34.46 16.04
C THR A 1200 -0.54 -33.02 16.15
N GLY A 1201 -1.64 -32.69 15.48
CA GLY A 1201 -2.13 -31.32 15.35
C GLY A 1201 -1.44 -30.54 14.22
N PHE A 1202 -0.50 -31.15 13.51
CA PHE A 1202 0.25 -30.57 12.40
C PHE A 1202 0.23 -31.50 11.19
N ILE A 1203 0.37 -30.92 10.00
CA ILE A 1203 0.58 -31.67 8.77
C ILE A 1203 1.79 -31.12 8.05
N GLU A 1204 2.54 -32.03 7.44
CA GLU A 1204 3.59 -31.69 6.51
C GLU A 1204 3.07 -31.93 5.10
N VAL A 1205 3.07 -30.88 4.31
CA VAL A 1205 2.63 -30.91 2.92
C VAL A 1205 3.68 -30.24 2.07
N ASP A 1206 4.18 -30.97 1.08
CA ASP A 1206 5.08 -30.40 0.09
C ASP A 1206 4.31 -29.54 -0.92
N PHE A 1207 5.03 -28.73 -1.68
CA PHE A 1207 4.44 -27.85 -2.68
C PHE A 1207 3.52 -28.59 -3.68
N THR A 1208 3.87 -29.82 -4.07
CA THR A 1208 3.11 -30.64 -5.02
C THR A 1208 1.83 -31.19 -4.39
N GLN A 1209 1.87 -31.53 -3.11
CA GLN A 1209 0.71 -31.96 -2.33
C GLN A 1209 -0.23 -30.80 -2.10
N VAL A 1210 0.26 -29.61 -1.71
CA VAL A 1210 -0.57 -28.41 -1.63
C VAL A 1210 -1.15 -28.06 -3.00
N SER A 1211 -0.36 -28.26 -4.07
CA SER A 1211 -0.84 -28.13 -5.43
C SER A 1211 -2.02 -29.08 -5.72
N ASN A 1212 -1.88 -30.38 -5.44
CA ASN A 1212 -2.86 -31.39 -5.82
C ASN A 1212 -4.10 -31.42 -4.93
N TYR A 1213 -3.96 -31.24 -3.63
CA TYR A 1213 -5.06 -31.30 -2.67
C TYR A 1213 -5.99 -30.07 -2.75
N PHE A 1214 -5.46 -28.91 -3.14
CA PHE A 1214 -6.20 -27.64 -3.17
C PHE A 1214 -6.52 -27.14 -4.58
N LYS A 1215 -6.50 -28.05 -5.59
CA LYS A 1215 -6.74 -27.77 -7.02
C LYS A 1215 -5.84 -26.67 -7.61
N PHE A 1216 -4.55 -26.92 -7.59
CA PHE A 1216 -3.62 -26.41 -8.58
C PHE A 1216 -3.26 -27.56 -9.52
N ARG A 1217 -3.55 -27.39 -10.82
CA ARG A 1217 -3.03 -28.30 -11.84
C ARG A 1217 -1.52 -28.16 -11.91
N CYS A 1218 -0.77 -29.04 -11.22
CA CYS A 1218 0.62 -29.31 -11.55
C CYS A 1218 0.65 -30.41 -12.62
N PHE A 1219 1.26 -30.12 -13.77
CA PHE A 1219 1.51 -31.12 -14.80
C PHE A 1219 2.66 -32.04 -14.37
N THR A 1220 2.39 -33.33 -14.13
CA THR A 1220 3.42 -34.37 -14.02
C THR A 1220 3.72 -34.94 -15.40
N LEU A 1221 4.95 -34.72 -15.90
CA LEU A 1221 5.43 -35.33 -17.14
C LEU A 1221 6.24 -36.59 -16.82
N LYS A 1222 5.76 -37.75 -17.28
CA LYS A 1222 6.49 -39.03 -17.24
C LYS A 1222 7.20 -39.21 -18.58
N CYS A 1223 8.53 -39.28 -18.57
CA CYS A 1223 9.32 -39.60 -19.76
C CYS A 1223 10.38 -40.65 -19.37
N ASN A 1224 10.40 -41.79 -20.08
CA ASN A 1224 11.36 -42.88 -19.91
C ASN A 1224 11.62 -43.32 -18.45
N GLY A 1225 10.56 -43.53 -17.68
CA GLY A 1225 10.67 -44.11 -16.33
C GLY A 1225 11.27 -43.18 -15.26
N ARG A 1226 11.52 -41.90 -15.56
CA ARG A 1226 11.91 -40.88 -14.57
C ARG A 1226 10.88 -39.77 -14.49
N ILE A 1227 10.56 -39.36 -13.25
CA ILE A 1227 9.65 -38.26 -12.94
C ILE A 1227 10.50 -36.99 -12.85
N PHE A 1228 10.15 -35.96 -13.62
CA PHE A 1228 10.78 -34.65 -13.51
C PHE A 1228 9.80 -33.66 -12.89
N CYS A 1229 10.17 -33.10 -11.73
CA CYS A 1229 9.47 -32.00 -11.08
C CYS A 1229 10.19 -30.69 -11.45
N PHE A 1230 9.49 -29.73 -12.05
CA PHE A 1230 10.05 -28.41 -12.33
C PHE A 1230 9.87 -27.52 -11.10
N CYS A 1231 10.96 -27.22 -10.40
CA CYS A 1231 10.99 -26.20 -9.36
C CYS A 1231 10.87 -24.81 -9.98
N GLY A 1232 9.79 -24.10 -9.65
CA GLY A 1232 9.64 -22.67 -9.86
C GLY A 1232 9.29 -22.03 -8.53
N LEU A 1233 10.17 -21.18 -8.02
CA LEU A 1233 10.09 -20.43 -6.76
C LEU A 1233 8.93 -19.40 -6.71
N LEU A 1234 7.89 -19.54 -7.55
CA LEU A 1234 6.92 -18.49 -7.89
C LEU A 1234 5.45 -18.84 -7.56
N LEU A 1235 5.22 -19.91 -6.80
CA LEU A 1235 3.87 -20.41 -6.48
C LEU A 1235 3.51 -20.41 -4.98
N LEU A 1236 4.23 -19.64 -4.17
CA LEU A 1236 3.79 -19.26 -2.81
C LEU A 1236 2.66 -18.21 -2.82
N LEU A 1237 2.39 -17.59 -3.97
CA LEU A 1237 1.42 -16.49 -4.13
C LEU A 1237 -0.03 -16.96 -4.37
N LEU A 1238 -0.23 -18.23 -4.04
CA LEU A 1238 -1.22 -19.16 -4.55
C LEU A 1238 -2.58 -19.33 -3.87
N MET A 1239 -2.73 -19.11 -2.57
CA MET A 1239 -3.48 -20.14 -1.81
C MET A 1239 -4.82 -19.70 -1.22
N ASP A 1240 -5.79 -20.61 -1.37
CA ASP A 1240 -7.07 -20.68 -0.66
C ASP A 1240 -6.85 -20.43 0.85
N ASP A 1241 -7.42 -19.33 1.34
CA ASP A 1241 -7.20 -18.77 2.69
C ASP A 1241 -7.65 -19.67 3.85
N PHE A 1242 -8.40 -20.74 3.59
CA PHE A 1242 -9.13 -21.49 4.61
C PHE A 1242 -8.35 -22.66 5.24
N PHE A 1243 -7.35 -23.25 4.55
CA PHE A 1243 -6.63 -24.43 5.07
C PHE A 1243 -5.39 -24.07 5.89
N PHE A 1244 -4.72 -22.96 5.57
CA PHE A 1244 -3.53 -22.51 6.31
C PHE A 1244 -3.82 -22.16 7.78
N TYR A 1245 -5.06 -21.76 8.07
CA TYR A 1245 -5.51 -21.51 9.44
C TYR A 1245 -5.85 -22.81 10.19
N PHE A 1246 -6.28 -23.85 9.46
CA PHE A 1246 -6.68 -25.15 10.02
C PHE A 1246 -5.50 -25.98 10.54
N ALA A 1247 -4.35 -25.88 9.87
CA ALA A 1247 -3.18 -26.71 10.17
C ALA A 1247 -2.32 -26.24 11.35
N VAL A 1248 -2.72 -25.18 12.07
CA VAL A 1248 -1.83 -24.50 13.04
C VAL A 1248 -2.58 -23.98 14.28
N ALA A 1249 -3.79 -24.48 14.57
CA ALA A 1249 -4.62 -23.96 15.66
C ALA A 1249 -4.74 -24.93 16.86
N VAL A 1250 -3.64 -25.24 17.56
CA VAL A 1250 -3.61 -25.75 18.96
C VAL A 1250 -2.30 -25.26 19.64
N PRO A 1251 -2.28 -24.87 20.94
CA PRO A 1251 -1.17 -24.13 21.56
C PRO A 1251 -0.02 -25.00 22.12
N ASN A 1252 1.17 -24.38 22.15
CA ASN A 1252 2.45 -24.67 22.83
C ASN A 1252 2.62 -25.94 23.70
N HIS A 1253 3.74 -26.65 23.50
CA HIS A 1253 4.82 -26.81 24.49
C HIS A 1253 6.12 -27.32 23.82
N ASP A 1254 7.25 -26.71 24.18
CA ASP A 1254 8.66 -27.08 23.93
C ASP A 1254 9.15 -27.26 22.48
N LEU A 1255 9.80 -26.21 21.94
CA LEU A 1255 10.46 -26.21 20.62
C LEU A 1255 11.90 -25.69 20.64
N THR A 1256 12.55 -25.71 21.80
CA THR A 1256 13.92 -25.19 21.96
C THR A 1256 15.00 -26.16 21.44
N ASP A 1257 14.73 -27.47 21.38
CA ASP A 1257 15.76 -28.48 21.11
C ASP A 1257 15.88 -28.95 19.64
N ILE A 1258 14.94 -28.62 18.76
CA ILE A 1258 14.95 -29.11 17.37
C ILE A 1258 15.60 -28.11 16.39
N LEU A 1259 15.63 -26.82 16.73
CA LEU A 1259 16.13 -25.77 15.82
C LEU A 1259 17.66 -25.63 15.75
N LEU A 1260 18.41 -26.23 16.70
CA LEU A 1260 19.88 -26.12 16.72
C LEU A 1260 20.61 -27.11 15.80
N ASN A 1261 19.94 -28.17 15.33
CA ASN A 1261 20.61 -29.20 14.52
C ASN A 1261 20.42 -29.07 13.00
N THR A 1262 19.47 -28.26 12.53
CA THR A 1262 19.18 -28.17 11.08
C THR A 1262 20.05 -27.12 10.36
N VAL A 1263 20.71 -26.21 11.08
CA VAL A 1263 21.51 -25.12 10.50
C VAL A 1263 22.94 -25.56 10.11
N LYS A 1264 23.33 -26.82 10.35
CA LYS A 1264 24.69 -27.30 9.99
C LYS A 1264 24.79 -28.10 8.69
N THR A 1265 23.71 -28.39 7.99
CA THR A 1265 23.77 -29.22 6.76
C THR A 1265 22.73 -28.86 5.68
N SER A 1266 22.67 -27.59 5.26
CA SER A 1266 22.13 -27.22 3.94
C SER A 1266 22.88 -26.03 3.35
#